data_AF-A0A9P0CR17-F1
#
_entry.id   AF-A0A9P0CR17-F1
#
_cell.length_a   1.000
_cell.length_b   1.000
_cell.length_c   1.000
_cell.angle_alpha   90.00
_cell.angle_beta   90.00
_cell.angle_gamma   90.00
#
_symmetry.space_group_name_H-M   'P 1'
#
loop_
_entity.id
_entity.type
_entity.pdbx_description
1 polymer ?
#
loop_
_entity_poly.entity_id
_entity_poly.type
_entity_poly.pdbx_seq_one_letter_code
_entity_poly.pdbx_strand_id
1 'polypeptide(L)'
;MDQRLIVVILCILGTTLFVKGQLNGVKPLLIPCYNVSAIPGIIIADNRPPMNLNIFLELLRRLEDANPTLTAREFSSLILQRLWQNGITSTGGNIDLNISIPFTPYGLEAYKGTLILQQYLPNSAQTFYYGDLQQADLCALHYMISDTINNTVRGDESVTCVRSAQYQARFRRGLEGSEESVGDDGNADTESVLHLTPRRLAINPTTVSSQCPVELGVLYTNHGTVKIGDVLSGLATALNQENVKGSDNRYAATLAGNLAHAALSQGISSVQVGSSGGWNSTINPKYFFLQRNSYLDFTDQDIRGSVDGILLALQLERSIKKKYSDVKLSQIIDMYYSPEQRGVFDSTFRACNRNILYSEFVSGDTLSTEVASIIKELDNSGQYPYTTNPDKYQLLVDGAVNSFAKYFPSINDLACPQVDSPTERVSTDLLIFLDPNWSFTPIQSIISYILDNIDVNKYGSRYTLFSGADATNLTNSTSHLLEFHKAYNLSIHEKLNKQFDYSKIYEVMETIVRGKLNNNTYTGGESTIVLLVTRTPPNESHKNFLEQRKEIIKQLLPDVTVMVLGSGTPGEYSSILLNPSKDFIPLSDTTNENDLKSTAKNVIDRIKTIPRSIVNPNCAYGFTGSTSTFSTTQYVDLNSVNYYKIVPNYFFKGDGPRILKITETSTGSITVCISRNQSRPDSLSANCKTIQLNVQTSDISDWCGSNFEECAPIYLSVYGNTTQYRCKDYFCRYPDSVRYTISLENVGCTSGTYTIIGNFFLIATLFLYLRF
;
A
#
# COMPACT_ATOMS: atom_id res chain seq x y z
N MET A 1 -5.91 -55.34 -30.42
CA MET A 1 -6.92 -54.55 -29.66
C MET A 1 -6.83 -54.97 -28.20
N ASP A 2 -5.65 -55.08 -27.61
CA ASP A 2 -4.68 -54.06 -27.17
C ASP A 2 -5.07 -53.45 -25.81
N GLN A 3 -4.61 -54.16 -24.77
CA GLN A 3 -4.47 -53.73 -23.37
C GLN A 3 -3.82 -52.34 -23.20
N ARG A 4 -3.21 -51.78 -24.27
CA ARG A 4 -2.69 -50.42 -24.32
C ARG A 4 -3.79 -49.34 -24.22
N LEU A 5 -5.03 -49.64 -24.64
CA LEU A 5 -6.13 -48.67 -24.55
C LEU A 5 -6.64 -48.48 -23.10
N ILE A 6 -6.56 -49.52 -22.26
CA ILE A 6 -7.00 -49.46 -20.86
C ILE A 6 -5.98 -48.71 -20.00
N VAL A 7 -4.68 -48.83 -20.28
CA VAL A 7 -3.64 -48.09 -19.56
C VAL A 7 -3.67 -46.58 -19.90
N VAL A 8 -4.04 -46.23 -21.14
CA VAL A 8 -4.16 -44.82 -21.55
C VAL A 8 -5.43 -44.18 -20.97
N ILE A 9 -6.53 -44.92 -20.83
CA ILE A 9 -7.76 -44.39 -20.18
C ILE A 9 -7.57 -44.25 -18.65
N LEU A 10 -6.76 -45.11 -18.01
CA LEU A 10 -6.39 -44.95 -16.59
C LEU A 10 -5.39 -43.81 -16.34
N CYS A 11 -4.59 -43.40 -17.34
CA CYS A 11 -3.72 -42.22 -17.24
C CYS A 11 -4.43 -40.90 -17.55
N ILE A 12 -5.63 -40.92 -18.15
CA ILE A 12 -6.39 -39.71 -18.53
C ILE A 12 -7.57 -39.44 -17.56
N LEU A 13 -7.91 -40.38 -16.68
CA LEU A 13 -8.68 -40.08 -15.46
C LEU A 13 -7.77 -39.35 -14.48
N GLY A 14 -7.80 -38.02 -14.62
CA GLY A 14 -7.07 -37.01 -13.88
C GLY A 14 -6.48 -37.47 -12.55
N THR A 15 -5.16 -37.34 -12.44
CA THR A 15 -4.58 -36.77 -11.23
C THR A 15 -5.14 -35.36 -11.06
N THR A 16 -6.40 -35.27 -10.61
CA THR A 16 -6.72 -34.23 -9.65
C THR A 16 -5.69 -34.44 -8.55
N LEU A 17 -4.69 -33.56 -8.48
CA LEU A 17 -3.91 -33.39 -7.26
C LEU A 17 -4.95 -33.07 -6.20
N PHE A 18 -5.46 -34.11 -5.52
CA PHE A 18 -6.04 -33.96 -4.21
C PHE A 18 -5.04 -33.07 -3.46
N VAL A 19 -5.53 -32.00 -2.85
CA VAL A 19 -4.77 -31.24 -1.87
C VAL A 19 -4.49 -32.20 -0.72
N LYS A 20 -3.48 -33.06 -0.89
CA LYS A 20 -3.04 -34.04 0.08
C LYS A 20 -2.43 -33.23 1.22
N GLY A 21 -3.19 -33.21 2.32
CA GLY A 21 -2.78 -32.91 3.68
C GLY A 21 -1.96 -31.63 3.85
N GLN A 22 -2.64 -30.52 4.14
CA GLN A 22 -2.01 -29.38 4.81
C GLN A 22 -1.29 -29.74 6.12
N LEU A 23 -1.53 -30.93 6.66
CA LEU A 23 -0.89 -31.46 7.87
C LEU A 23 0.29 -32.41 7.58
N ASN A 24 0.47 -32.86 6.34
CA ASN A 24 1.49 -33.86 5.99
C ASN A 24 2.87 -33.23 5.68
N GLY A 25 2.97 -31.90 5.74
CA GLY A 25 4.17 -31.14 5.43
C GLY A 25 3.85 -29.77 4.86
N VAL A 26 4.90 -28.93 4.73
CA VAL A 26 4.80 -27.64 4.05
C VAL A 26 4.46 -27.87 2.58
N LYS A 27 3.49 -27.12 2.02
CA LYS A 27 3.10 -27.22 0.61
C LYS A 27 4.33 -27.06 -0.30
N PRO A 28 4.45 -27.81 -1.41
CA PRO A 28 5.63 -27.78 -2.28
C PRO A 28 6.05 -26.37 -2.73
N LEU A 29 5.08 -25.51 -3.06
CA LEU A 29 5.32 -24.12 -3.47
C LEU A 29 5.89 -23.25 -2.34
N LEU A 30 5.63 -23.63 -1.08
CA LEU A 30 6.03 -22.88 0.12
C LEU A 30 7.34 -23.40 0.72
N ILE A 31 7.82 -24.59 0.32
CA ILE A 31 9.11 -25.15 0.79
C ILE A 31 10.27 -24.14 0.66
N PRO A 32 10.43 -23.40 -0.46
CA PRO A 32 11.50 -22.40 -0.58
C PRO A 32 11.42 -21.27 0.45
N CYS A 33 10.23 -20.95 0.96
CA CYS A 33 10.05 -19.91 1.98
C CYS A 33 10.64 -20.29 3.34
N TYR A 34 10.87 -21.58 3.56
CA TYR A 34 11.38 -22.14 4.81
C TYR A 34 12.76 -22.79 4.62
N ASN A 35 13.39 -22.58 3.46
CA ASN A 35 14.71 -23.09 3.15
C ASN A 35 15.71 -21.92 3.00
N VAL A 36 16.56 -21.74 4.01
CA VAL A 36 17.59 -20.70 4.04
C VAL A 36 18.60 -20.79 2.90
N SER A 37 18.84 -21.98 2.35
CA SER A 37 19.73 -22.17 1.21
C SER A 37 19.08 -21.74 -0.11
N ALA A 38 17.74 -21.80 -0.20
CA ALA A 38 17.01 -21.41 -1.40
C ALA A 38 16.84 -19.89 -1.50
N ILE A 39 16.49 -19.24 -0.38
CA ILE A 39 16.34 -17.79 -0.30
C ILE A 39 17.03 -17.30 0.98
N PRO A 40 18.28 -16.80 0.89
CA PRO A 40 19.04 -16.40 2.05
C PRO A 40 18.30 -15.40 2.93
N GLY A 41 18.07 -15.77 4.19
CA GLY A 41 17.52 -14.88 5.20
C GLY A 41 16.00 -14.65 5.12
N ILE A 42 15.23 -15.29 4.23
CA ILE A 42 13.78 -15.04 4.08
C ILE A 42 12.96 -15.38 5.34
N ILE A 43 13.45 -16.31 6.16
CA ILE A 43 12.84 -16.70 7.44
C ILE A 43 13.00 -15.61 8.53
N ILE A 44 13.91 -14.65 8.32
CA ILE A 44 14.16 -13.52 9.21
C ILE A 44 13.26 -12.38 8.77
N ALA A 45 12.43 -11.84 9.67
CA ALA A 45 11.43 -10.86 9.24
C ALA A 45 12.02 -9.56 8.72
N ASP A 46 13.20 -9.16 9.20
CA ASP A 46 13.89 -7.95 8.76
C ASP A 46 14.25 -7.98 7.27
N ASN A 47 14.43 -9.18 6.69
CA ASN A 47 14.72 -9.36 5.27
C ASN A 47 13.46 -9.46 4.40
N ARG A 48 12.26 -9.52 5.00
CA ARG A 48 10.98 -9.50 4.29
C ARG A 48 10.54 -8.07 4.05
N PRO A 49 9.70 -7.76 3.05
CA PRO A 49 9.11 -6.42 2.91
C PRO A 49 8.20 -6.07 4.10
N PRO A 50 7.85 -4.78 4.30
CA PRO A 50 6.93 -4.39 5.35
C PRO A 50 5.57 -5.08 5.23
N MET A 51 5.02 -5.51 6.37
CA MET A 51 3.70 -6.15 6.49
C MET A 51 2.60 -5.09 6.55
N ASN A 52 2.48 -4.28 5.49
CA ASN A 52 1.48 -3.22 5.39
C ASN A 52 0.51 -3.47 4.23
N LEU A 53 -0.63 -2.78 4.27
CA LEU A 53 -1.70 -2.92 3.28
C LEU A 53 -1.26 -2.61 1.84
N ASN A 54 -0.40 -1.63 1.63
CA ASN A 54 -0.01 -1.21 0.27
C ASN A 54 0.82 -2.28 -0.44
N ILE A 55 1.79 -2.88 0.25
CA ILE A 55 2.57 -4.01 -0.29
C ILE A 55 1.66 -5.20 -0.59
N PHE A 56 0.73 -5.51 0.32
CA PHE A 56 -0.23 -6.58 0.11
C PHE A 56 -1.13 -6.34 -1.11
N LEU A 57 -1.67 -5.12 -1.27
CA LEU A 57 -2.49 -4.73 -2.42
C LEU A 57 -1.69 -4.78 -3.73
N GLU A 58 -0.41 -4.40 -3.71
CA GLU A 58 0.47 -4.53 -4.88
C GLU A 58 0.60 -6.00 -5.31
N LEU A 59 0.91 -6.90 -4.37
CA LEU A 59 1.05 -8.34 -4.65
C LEU A 59 -0.25 -8.93 -5.22
N LEU A 60 -1.40 -8.58 -4.64
CA LEU A 60 -2.70 -8.99 -5.17
C LEU A 60 -2.94 -8.47 -6.59
N ARG A 61 -2.69 -7.19 -6.85
CA ARG A 61 -2.90 -6.58 -8.17
C ARG A 61 -2.05 -7.24 -9.25
N ARG A 62 -0.78 -7.55 -8.95
CA ARG A 62 0.11 -8.24 -9.88
C ARG A 62 -0.37 -9.66 -10.18
N LEU A 63 -0.85 -10.38 -9.16
CA LEU A 63 -1.48 -11.69 -9.38
C LEU A 63 -2.78 -11.57 -10.19
N GLU A 64 -3.62 -10.56 -9.95
CA GLU A 64 -4.85 -10.34 -10.74
C GLU A 64 -4.52 -9.99 -12.19
N ASP A 65 -3.49 -9.17 -12.44
CA ASP A 65 -3.05 -8.80 -13.79
C ASP A 65 -2.41 -9.98 -14.53
N ALA A 66 -1.75 -10.90 -13.83
CA ALA A 66 -1.26 -12.16 -14.38
C ALA A 66 -2.39 -13.16 -14.72
N ASN A 67 -3.58 -12.96 -14.15
CA ASN A 67 -4.74 -13.85 -14.32
C ASN A 67 -6.02 -13.07 -14.73
N PRO A 68 -6.01 -12.33 -15.85
CA PRO A 68 -7.09 -11.40 -16.20
C PRO A 68 -8.43 -12.09 -16.51
N THR A 69 -8.41 -13.39 -16.80
CA THR A 69 -9.61 -14.19 -17.11
C THR A 69 -10.26 -14.82 -15.88
N LEU A 70 -9.58 -14.84 -14.73
CA LEU A 70 -10.13 -15.42 -13.51
C LEU A 70 -11.12 -14.45 -12.87
N THR A 71 -12.29 -14.97 -12.52
CA THR A 71 -13.24 -14.22 -11.69
C THR A 71 -12.70 -14.07 -10.27
N ALA A 72 -13.17 -13.07 -9.51
CA ALA A 72 -12.79 -12.93 -8.09
C ALA A 72 -13.07 -14.21 -7.28
N ARG A 73 -14.12 -14.96 -7.67
CA ARG A 73 -14.47 -16.26 -7.10
C ARG A 73 -13.36 -17.29 -7.27
N GLU A 74 -12.90 -17.49 -8.50
CA GLU A 74 -11.83 -18.46 -8.79
C GLU A 74 -10.49 -18.01 -8.23
N PHE A 75 -10.20 -16.71 -8.38
CA PHE A 75 -8.96 -16.10 -7.93
C PHE A 75 -8.75 -16.22 -6.42
N SER A 76 -9.76 -15.88 -5.62
CA SER A 76 -9.71 -15.96 -4.15
C SER A 76 -9.51 -17.40 -3.65
N SER A 77 -10.22 -18.38 -4.23
CA SER A 77 -10.04 -19.80 -3.90
C SER A 77 -8.63 -20.30 -4.24
N LEU A 78 -8.10 -19.92 -5.40
CA LEU A 78 -6.75 -20.33 -5.84
C LEU A 78 -5.65 -19.74 -4.96
N ILE A 79 -5.74 -18.47 -4.55
CA ILE A 79 -4.78 -17.88 -3.61
C ILE A 79 -4.70 -18.70 -2.33
N LEU A 80 -5.84 -18.99 -1.70
CA LEU A 80 -5.87 -19.76 -0.46
C LEU A 80 -5.32 -21.19 -0.69
N GLN A 81 -5.74 -21.85 -1.76
CA GLN A 81 -5.29 -23.20 -2.07
C GLN A 81 -3.77 -23.29 -2.29
N ARG A 82 -3.16 -22.29 -2.93
CA ARG A 82 -1.74 -22.33 -3.29
C ARG A 82 -0.81 -21.70 -2.25
N LEU A 83 -1.21 -20.58 -1.66
CA LEU A 83 -0.32 -19.72 -0.87
C LEU A 83 -0.69 -19.63 0.62
N TRP A 84 -1.87 -20.08 1.04
CA TRP A 84 -2.28 -20.05 2.45
C TRP A 84 -2.02 -21.39 3.14
N GLN A 85 -1.25 -21.40 4.23
CA GLN A 85 -1.07 -22.59 5.06
C GLN A 85 -0.68 -22.17 6.48
N ASN A 86 -1.59 -22.40 7.42
CA ASN A 86 -1.42 -21.99 8.81
C ASN A 86 -0.59 -22.99 9.63
N GLY A 87 -0.12 -22.52 10.78
CA GLY A 87 0.56 -23.31 11.80
C GLY A 87 1.93 -23.84 11.38
N ILE A 88 2.63 -23.21 10.43
CA ILE A 88 3.97 -23.69 10.05
C ILE A 88 4.99 -23.21 11.08
N THR A 89 5.43 -24.13 11.94
CA THR A 89 6.39 -23.86 13.01
C THR A 89 7.73 -24.56 12.78
N SER A 90 8.80 -23.99 13.34
CA SER A 90 10.11 -24.64 13.37
C SER A 90 10.07 -25.87 14.28
N THR A 91 10.65 -26.98 13.84
CA THR A 91 10.76 -28.21 14.64
C THR A 91 11.91 -28.16 15.64
N GLY A 92 12.79 -27.16 15.54
CA GLY A 92 13.96 -26.98 16.43
C GLY A 92 15.04 -28.07 16.31
N GLY A 93 14.86 -29.06 15.45
CA GLY A 93 15.81 -30.17 15.26
C GLY A 93 16.98 -29.78 14.36
N ASN A 94 18.17 -30.29 14.69
CA ASN A 94 19.32 -30.27 13.78
C ASN A 94 19.09 -31.30 12.68
N ILE A 95 18.81 -30.85 11.46
CA ILE A 95 18.55 -31.70 10.29
C ILE A 95 19.49 -31.35 9.14
N ASP A 96 19.69 -32.29 8.23
CA ASP A 96 20.36 -32.02 6.96
C ASP A 96 19.42 -31.25 6.01
N LEU A 97 19.75 -29.97 5.78
CA LEU A 97 19.00 -29.05 4.94
C LEU A 97 19.01 -29.45 3.45
N ASN A 98 19.90 -30.36 3.03
CA ASN A 98 19.88 -30.93 1.69
C ASN A 98 18.78 -31.98 1.51
N ILE A 99 18.29 -32.56 2.60
CA ILE A 99 17.28 -33.64 2.61
C ILE A 99 15.91 -33.12 3.01
N SER A 100 15.83 -32.22 3.99
CA SER A 100 14.58 -31.77 4.60
C SER A 100 14.66 -30.36 5.16
N ILE A 101 13.51 -29.71 5.38
CA ILE A 101 13.40 -28.40 6.03
C ILE A 101 12.91 -28.55 7.48
N PRO A 102 13.38 -27.72 8.44
CA PRO A 102 13.06 -27.89 9.86
C PRO A 102 11.73 -27.22 10.20
N PHE A 103 10.74 -27.38 9.33
CA PHE A 103 9.44 -26.73 9.43
C PHE A 103 8.34 -27.71 9.06
N THR A 104 7.28 -27.71 9.86
CA THR A 104 6.09 -28.52 9.60
C THR A 104 4.84 -27.77 10.06
N PRO A 105 3.71 -27.92 9.36
CA PRO A 105 2.40 -27.56 9.89
C PRO A 105 2.16 -28.33 11.20
N TYR A 106 1.85 -27.60 12.26
CA TYR A 106 1.57 -28.11 13.58
C TYR A 106 0.62 -27.16 14.33
N GLY A 107 -0.02 -27.66 15.37
CA GLY A 107 -0.92 -26.85 16.20
C GLY A 107 -2.32 -26.72 15.64
N LEU A 108 -3.16 -26.03 16.39
CA LEU A 108 -4.59 -25.92 16.14
C LEU A 108 -4.93 -25.02 14.96
N GLU A 109 -4.06 -24.06 14.67
CA GLU A 109 -4.14 -23.16 13.51
C GLU A 109 -4.04 -23.95 12.21
N ALA A 110 -3.16 -24.97 12.17
CA ALA A 110 -3.01 -25.87 11.04
C ALA A 110 -4.26 -26.75 10.83
N TYR A 111 -4.83 -27.31 11.91
CA TYR A 111 -6.05 -28.13 11.82
C TYR A 111 -7.25 -27.30 11.32
N LYS A 112 -7.47 -26.10 11.89
CA LYS A 112 -8.51 -25.15 11.46
C LYS A 112 -8.35 -24.79 9.98
N GLY A 113 -7.15 -24.33 9.58
CA GLY A 113 -6.87 -23.96 8.18
C GLY A 113 -7.07 -25.12 7.20
N THR A 114 -6.73 -26.34 7.62
CA THR A 114 -6.96 -27.56 6.84
C THR A 114 -8.44 -27.84 6.65
N LEU A 115 -9.22 -27.77 7.74
CA LEU A 115 -10.66 -28.01 7.71
C LEU A 115 -11.36 -27.04 6.76
N ILE A 116 -11.05 -25.74 6.87
CA ILE A 116 -11.66 -24.70 6.03
C ILE A 116 -11.37 -24.94 4.55
N LEU A 117 -10.10 -25.15 4.19
CA LEU A 117 -9.72 -25.34 2.79
C LEU A 117 -10.19 -26.66 2.17
N GLN A 118 -10.35 -27.73 2.98
CA GLN A 118 -10.76 -29.03 2.46
C GLN A 118 -12.28 -29.22 2.43
N GLN A 119 -13.02 -28.59 3.34
CA GLN A 119 -14.45 -28.85 3.51
C GLN A 119 -15.32 -27.62 3.22
N TYR A 120 -14.84 -26.41 3.50
CA TYR A 120 -15.65 -25.18 3.43
C TYR A 120 -15.33 -24.28 2.23
N LEU A 121 -14.34 -24.67 1.42
CA LEU A 121 -13.97 -24.00 0.17
C LEU A 121 -13.93 -25.01 -0.99
N PRO A 122 -14.49 -24.66 -2.16
CA PRO A 122 -14.43 -25.56 -3.31
C PRO A 122 -13.02 -25.60 -3.89
N ASN A 123 -12.61 -26.78 -4.37
CA ASN A 123 -11.32 -26.95 -5.03
C ASN A 123 -11.37 -26.43 -6.48
N SER A 124 -10.48 -25.53 -6.86
CA SER A 124 -10.43 -24.99 -8.22
C SER A 124 -9.36 -25.70 -9.04
N ALA A 125 -9.75 -26.28 -10.18
CA ALA A 125 -8.84 -26.94 -11.11
C ALA A 125 -8.19 -25.97 -12.11
N GLN A 126 -8.53 -24.68 -12.06
CA GLN A 126 -7.99 -23.67 -12.98
C GLN A 126 -6.48 -23.48 -12.76
N THR A 127 -5.78 -23.16 -13.86
CA THR A 127 -4.36 -22.78 -13.81
C THR A 127 -4.23 -21.41 -13.13
N PHE A 128 -3.21 -21.27 -12.28
CA PHE A 128 -2.90 -20.04 -11.58
C PHE A 128 -1.49 -19.56 -11.97
N TYR A 129 -1.41 -18.38 -12.58
CA TYR A 129 -0.16 -17.79 -13.05
C TYR A 129 0.38 -16.77 -12.03
N TYR A 130 1.69 -16.76 -11.80
CA TYR A 130 2.33 -15.82 -10.86
C TYR A 130 2.89 -14.56 -11.55
N GLY A 131 2.84 -14.50 -12.88
CA GLY A 131 3.33 -13.36 -13.66
C GLY A 131 4.83 -13.13 -13.46
N ASP A 132 5.16 -11.91 -13.06
CA ASP A 132 6.53 -11.43 -12.84
C ASP A 132 6.98 -11.54 -11.37
N LEU A 133 6.15 -12.11 -10.49
CA LEU A 133 6.48 -12.29 -9.08
C LEU A 133 7.55 -13.36 -8.90
N GLN A 134 8.59 -13.02 -8.13
CA GLN A 134 9.64 -13.95 -7.76
C GLN A 134 9.21 -14.81 -6.57
N GLN A 135 9.92 -15.91 -6.32
CA GLN A 135 9.63 -16.80 -5.20
C GLN A 135 9.64 -16.06 -3.85
N ALA A 136 10.54 -15.08 -3.66
CA ALA A 136 10.58 -14.26 -2.45
C ALA A 136 9.31 -13.41 -2.25
N ASP A 137 8.69 -12.95 -3.34
CA ASP A 137 7.45 -12.17 -3.32
C ASP A 137 6.26 -13.06 -2.93
N LEU A 138 6.23 -14.29 -3.44
CA LEU A 138 5.24 -15.30 -3.06
C LEU A 138 5.39 -15.70 -1.58
N CYS A 139 6.62 -15.80 -1.08
CA CYS A 139 6.89 -16.03 0.33
C CYS A 139 6.42 -14.86 1.20
N ALA A 140 6.64 -13.62 0.76
CA ALA A 140 6.13 -12.44 1.45
C ALA A 140 4.60 -12.48 1.56
N LEU A 141 3.90 -12.76 0.45
CA LEU A 141 2.44 -12.91 0.45
C LEU A 141 1.99 -14.04 1.38
N HIS A 142 2.65 -15.19 1.34
CA HIS A 142 2.38 -16.32 2.23
C HIS A 142 2.47 -15.92 3.72
N TYR A 143 3.52 -15.20 4.11
CA TYR A 143 3.70 -14.71 5.48
C TYR A 143 2.71 -13.61 5.89
N MET A 144 2.14 -12.87 4.93
CA MET A 144 1.07 -11.89 5.19
C MET A 144 -0.28 -12.57 5.45
N ILE A 145 -0.56 -13.70 4.79
CA ILE A 145 -1.90 -14.33 4.84
C ILE A 145 -1.97 -15.55 5.77
N SER A 146 -0.85 -16.18 6.10
CA SER A 146 -0.83 -17.43 6.87
C SER A 146 -0.57 -17.17 8.35
N ASP A 147 -1.42 -17.75 9.18
CA ASP A 147 -1.46 -17.55 10.62
C ASP A 147 -0.58 -18.56 11.36
N THR A 148 0.25 -18.09 12.27
CA THR A 148 1.10 -18.89 13.18
C THR A 148 1.56 -18.03 14.34
N ILE A 149 1.53 -18.57 15.56
CA ILE A 149 2.14 -17.95 16.73
C ILE A 149 3.49 -18.59 17.00
N ASN A 150 4.55 -17.78 16.98
CA ASN A 150 5.89 -18.21 17.34
C ASN A 150 6.22 -17.82 18.80
N ASN A 151 6.28 -18.84 19.66
CA ASN A 151 6.56 -18.71 21.09
C ASN A 151 8.03 -18.98 21.46
N THR A 152 8.92 -19.15 20.48
CA THR A 152 10.35 -19.42 20.74
C THR A 152 11.04 -18.20 21.36
N VAL A 153 11.87 -18.43 22.38
CA VAL A 153 12.68 -17.38 23.02
C VAL A 153 13.76 -16.88 22.06
N ARG A 154 13.87 -15.56 21.93
CA ARG A 154 14.79 -14.91 20.96
C ARG A 154 16.10 -14.40 21.56
N GLY A 155 16.20 -14.32 22.88
CA GLY A 155 17.39 -13.81 23.57
C GLY A 155 17.54 -12.28 23.56
N ASP A 156 16.77 -11.55 22.76
CA ASP A 156 16.71 -10.08 22.70
C ASP A 156 15.50 -9.49 23.45
N GLU A 157 14.76 -10.34 24.17
CA GLU A 157 13.45 -10.02 24.74
C GLU A 157 13.48 -8.89 25.77
N SER A 158 14.60 -8.71 26.49
CA SER A 158 14.78 -7.65 27.48
C SER A 158 14.68 -6.24 26.89
N VAL A 159 14.97 -6.08 25.59
CA VAL A 159 14.88 -4.81 24.87
C VAL A 159 13.63 -4.78 24.00
N THR A 160 13.37 -5.86 23.27
CA THR A 160 12.33 -5.92 22.24
C THR A 160 10.92 -5.94 22.85
N CYS A 161 10.69 -6.68 23.94
CA CYS A 161 9.36 -6.77 24.57
C CYS A 161 8.96 -5.47 25.27
N VAL A 162 9.93 -4.69 25.77
CA VAL A 162 9.66 -3.38 26.39
C VAL A 162 9.28 -2.34 25.33
N ARG A 163 9.95 -2.36 24.17
CA ARG A 163 9.68 -1.43 23.07
C ARG A 163 8.34 -1.68 22.39
N SER A 164 7.94 -2.93 22.22
CA SER A 164 6.67 -3.28 21.55
C SER A 164 5.45 -2.73 22.30
N ALA A 165 5.48 -2.69 23.63
CA ALA A 165 4.42 -2.09 24.45
C ALA A 165 4.23 -0.58 24.18
N GLN A 166 5.30 0.15 23.83
CA GLN A 166 5.25 1.59 23.55
C GLN A 166 4.52 1.93 22.24
N TYR A 167 4.45 1.00 21.29
CA TYR A 167 3.77 1.23 20.01
C TYR A 167 2.24 1.10 20.09
N GLN A 168 1.69 0.50 21.16
CA GLN A 168 0.27 0.57 21.46
C GLN A 168 -0.16 1.91 22.07
N ALA A 169 0.66 2.46 22.99
CA ALA A 169 0.36 3.75 23.62
C ALA A 169 0.23 4.89 22.60
N ARG A 170 0.80 4.72 21.40
CA ARG A 170 0.71 5.68 20.30
C ARG A 170 -0.59 5.57 19.48
N PHE A 171 -1.20 4.40 19.38
CA PHE A 171 -2.61 4.30 18.96
C PHE A 171 -3.54 5.01 19.97
N ARG A 172 -3.15 5.04 21.27
CA ARG A 172 -3.93 5.73 22.31
C ARG A 172 -3.78 7.26 22.30
N ARG A 173 -2.62 7.81 21.91
CA ARG A 173 -2.34 9.27 22.03
C ARG A 173 -2.70 10.13 20.82
N GLY A 174 -3.13 9.55 19.70
CA GLY A 174 -3.50 10.32 18.50
C GLY A 174 -4.84 11.08 18.59
N LEU A 175 -5.49 11.12 19.76
CA LEU A 175 -6.91 11.44 19.90
C LEU A 175 -7.27 12.55 20.89
N GLU A 176 -6.31 13.23 21.52
CA GLU A 176 -6.64 14.36 22.41
C GLU A 176 -5.81 15.58 22.04
N GLY A 177 -6.43 16.44 21.24
CA GLY A 177 -6.01 17.81 20.97
C GLY A 177 -7.18 18.76 21.24
N SER A 178 -7.78 18.68 22.44
CA SER A 178 -8.50 19.81 23.03
C SER A 178 -7.70 20.29 24.24
N GLU A 179 -7.42 21.59 24.24
CA GLU A 179 -6.73 22.33 25.29
C GLU A 179 -7.21 21.92 26.68
N GLU A 180 -6.29 21.53 27.57
CA GLU A 180 -6.43 21.87 28.98
C GLU A 180 -5.11 21.83 29.75
N SER A 181 -5.09 22.68 30.75
CA SER A 181 -3.96 23.33 31.42
C SER A 181 -3.08 22.42 32.26
N VAL A 182 -1.80 22.81 32.32
CA VAL A 182 -0.77 22.37 33.26
C VAL A 182 -1.26 22.56 34.69
N GLY A 183 -1.58 21.46 35.36
CA GLY A 183 -1.72 21.34 36.80
C GLY A 183 -0.60 20.45 37.35
N ASP A 184 0.30 21.07 38.10
CA ASP A 184 1.36 20.47 38.89
C ASP A 184 0.75 19.61 40.02
N ASP A 185 1.00 18.31 40.05
CA ASP A 185 1.14 17.58 41.32
C ASP A 185 1.95 16.29 41.15
N GLY A 186 2.93 16.12 42.03
CA GLY A 186 3.86 15.00 42.04
C GLY A 186 3.33 13.83 42.86
N ASN A 187 3.35 12.63 42.28
CA ASN A 187 3.73 11.44 43.02
C ASN A 187 4.03 10.28 42.07
N ALA A 188 5.31 9.95 41.93
CA ALA A 188 5.74 8.66 41.41
C ALA A 188 5.71 7.69 42.60
N ASP A 189 4.89 6.64 42.48
CA ASP A 189 5.15 5.28 42.99
C ASP A 189 3.86 4.46 42.86
N THR A 190 3.84 3.49 41.94
CA THR A 190 2.87 2.39 42.02
C THR A 190 3.56 1.12 41.53
N GLU A 191 4.00 0.33 42.52
CA GLU A 191 4.57 -1.00 42.35
C GLU A 191 3.63 -1.93 41.61
N SER A 192 4.17 -2.67 40.64
CA SER A 192 3.50 -3.78 39.97
C SER A 192 3.35 -4.97 40.93
N VAL A 193 2.13 -5.26 41.36
CA VAL A 193 1.81 -6.44 42.18
C VAL A 193 1.92 -7.72 41.34
N LEU A 194 2.91 -8.55 41.67
CA LEU A 194 3.16 -9.87 41.11
C LEU A 194 2.09 -10.86 41.61
N HIS A 195 1.11 -11.20 40.78
CA HIS A 195 0.21 -12.33 41.07
C HIS A 195 0.87 -13.66 40.69
N LEU A 196 1.29 -14.40 41.70
CA LEU A 196 1.77 -15.78 41.61
C LEU A 196 0.57 -16.74 41.42
N THR A 197 0.50 -17.42 40.27
CA THR A 197 -0.43 -18.55 40.02
C THR A 197 0.25 -19.91 40.25
N PRO A 198 -0.48 -20.99 40.58
CA PRO A 198 0.10 -22.25 41.04
C PRO A 198 0.77 -23.06 39.91
N ARG A 199 1.89 -23.66 40.31
CA ARG A 199 2.85 -24.49 39.57
C ARG A 199 2.20 -25.69 38.85
N ARG A 200 2.44 -25.82 37.53
CA ARG A 200 2.23 -27.07 36.78
C ARG A 200 3.21 -28.15 37.26
N LEU A 201 2.72 -29.38 37.35
CA LEU A 201 3.55 -30.60 37.43
C LEU A 201 4.28 -30.77 36.10
N ALA A 202 5.61 -30.77 36.20
CA ALA A 202 6.54 -30.77 35.08
C ALA A 202 6.89 -32.19 34.61
N ILE A 203 6.88 -32.38 33.29
CA ILE A 203 7.86 -33.22 32.61
C ILE A 203 8.67 -32.25 31.75
N ASN A 204 9.93 -32.05 32.11
CA ASN A 204 10.88 -31.15 31.45
C ASN A 204 11.71 -31.96 30.42
N PRO A 205 12.16 -31.32 29.34
CA PRO A 205 13.26 -30.37 29.48
C PRO A 205 12.92 -28.96 28.95
N THR A 206 13.03 -27.97 29.84
CA THR A 206 13.45 -26.60 29.52
C THR A 206 12.80 -25.90 28.31
N THR A 207 11.47 -25.74 28.28
CA THR A 207 10.83 -24.82 27.32
C THR A 207 10.48 -23.51 28.01
N VAL A 208 11.46 -22.61 28.11
CA VAL A 208 11.17 -21.21 28.37
C VAL A 208 10.35 -20.70 27.18
N SER A 209 9.14 -20.22 27.42
CA SER A 209 8.29 -19.59 26.40
C SER A 209 8.62 -18.10 26.33
N SER A 210 8.58 -17.53 25.12
CA SER A 210 8.81 -16.10 24.90
C SER A 210 7.89 -15.24 25.77
N GLN A 211 8.43 -14.16 26.35
CA GLN A 211 7.62 -13.19 27.11
C GLN A 211 6.73 -12.34 26.20
N CYS A 212 7.15 -12.14 24.95
CA CYS A 212 6.36 -11.50 23.91
C CYS A 212 6.45 -12.32 22.61
N PRO A 213 5.58 -13.33 22.45
CA PRO A 213 5.51 -14.15 21.25
C PRO A 213 5.30 -13.30 19.99
N VAL A 214 5.79 -13.79 18.86
CA VAL A 214 5.59 -13.14 17.55
C VAL A 214 4.40 -13.78 16.86
N GLU A 215 3.50 -12.93 16.38
CA GLU A 215 2.34 -13.36 15.62
C GLU A 215 2.56 -13.12 14.13
N LEU A 216 2.38 -14.17 13.31
CA LEU A 216 2.45 -14.11 11.85
C LEU A 216 1.07 -13.98 11.21
N GLY A 217 1.02 -13.67 9.91
CA GLY A 217 -0.25 -13.47 9.18
C GLY A 217 -0.94 -12.15 9.50
N VAL A 218 -0.19 -11.21 10.09
CA VAL A 218 -0.69 -9.94 10.59
C VAL A 218 -0.33 -8.81 9.62
N LEU A 219 -1.26 -7.91 9.36
CA LEU A 219 -1.10 -6.79 8.44
C LEU A 219 -1.39 -5.44 9.14
N TYR A 220 -0.53 -4.45 8.91
CA TYR A 220 -0.74 -3.08 9.35
C TYR A 220 -1.66 -2.34 8.37
N THR A 221 -2.75 -1.76 8.89
CA THR A 221 -3.68 -0.91 8.13
C THR A 221 -3.92 0.40 8.86
N ASN A 222 -4.51 1.38 8.16
CA ASN A 222 -4.89 2.67 8.75
C ASN A 222 -6.02 2.55 9.80
N HIS A 223 -6.72 1.42 9.85
CA HIS A 223 -7.85 1.18 10.76
C HIS A 223 -7.54 0.08 11.78
N GLY A 224 -6.24 -0.13 12.04
CA GLY A 224 -5.75 -1.12 12.99
C GLY A 224 -5.12 -2.35 12.35
N THR A 225 -4.41 -3.10 13.18
CA THR A 225 -3.74 -4.35 12.80
C THR A 225 -4.74 -5.49 12.62
N VAL A 226 -4.64 -6.26 11.53
CA VAL A 226 -5.64 -7.27 11.14
C VAL A 226 -5.01 -8.57 10.63
N LYS A 227 -5.69 -9.70 10.83
CA LYS A 227 -5.40 -10.97 10.13
C LYS A 227 -6.03 -10.97 8.75
N ILE A 228 -5.27 -10.55 7.74
CA ILE A 228 -5.80 -10.42 6.38
C ILE A 228 -6.12 -11.79 5.75
N GLY A 229 -5.52 -12.88 6.25
CA GLY A 229 -5.87 -14.26 5.86
C GLY A 229 -7.34 -14.59 6.11
N ASP A 230 -7.87 -14.22 7.28
CA ASP A 230 -9.28 -14.44 7.64
C ASP A 230 -10.22 -13.60 6.77
N VAL A 231 -9.80 -12.38 6.42
CA VAL A 231 -10.54 -11.51 5.49
C VAL A 231 -10.63 -12.15 4.10
N LEU A 232 -9.50 -12.66 3.58
CA LEU A 232 -9.47 -13.37 2.30
C LEU A 232 -10.32 -14.64 2.34
N SER A 233 -10.28 -15.39 3.45
CA SER A 233 -11.08 -16.58 3.67
C SER A 233 -12.59 -16.27 3.68
N GLY A 234 -13.00 -15.20 4.35
CA GLY A 234 -14.37 -14.68 4.34
C GLY A 234 -14.83 -14.24 2.95
N LEU A 235 -13.99 -13.51 2.20
CA LEU A 235 -14.29 -13.12 0.82
C LEU A 235 -14.40 -14.34 -0.11
N ALA A 236 -13.50 -15.32 0.01
CA ALA A 236 -13.50 -16.53 -0.80
C ALA A 236 -14.73 -17.40 -0.55
N THR A 237 -15.09 -17.61 0.72
CA THR A 237 -16.31 -18.34 1.10
C THR A 237 -17.57 -17.58 0.71
N ALA A 238 -17.58 -16.25 0.81
CA ALA A 238 -18.70 -15.46 0.32
C ALA A 238 -18.91 -15.63 -1.18
N LEU A 239 -17.85 -15.60 -1.98
CA LEU A 239 -17.92 -15.80 -3.43
C LEU A 239 -18.31 -17.24 -3.79
N ASN A 240 -18.01 -18.21 -2.92
CA ASN A 240 -18.35 -19.62 -3.02
C ASN A 240 -19.34 -20.05 -1.92
N GLN A 241 -20.38 -19.26 -1.69
CA GLN A 241 -21.28 -19.43 -0.55
C GLN A 241 -21.99 -20.78 -0.60
N GLU A 242 -21.82 -21.56 0.46
CA GLU A 242 -22.39 -22.91 0.61
C GLU A 242 -22.68 -23.17 2.09
N ASN A 243 -23.71 -23.99 2.37
CA ASN A 243 -23.90 -24.54 3.70
C ASN A 243 -23.26 -25.94 3.74
N VAL A 244 -22.28 -26.11 4.63
CA VAL A 244 -21.51 -27.34 4.75
C VAL A 244 -21.72 -27.89 6.15
N LYS A 245 -22.24 -29.12 6.24
CA LYS A 245 -22.48 -29.82 7.52
C LYS A 245 -23.31 -29.01 8.54
N GLY A 246 -24.26 -28.20 8.06
CA GLY A 246 -25.12 -27.40 8.92
C GLY A 246 -24.49 -26.09 9.40
N SER A 247 -23.36 -25.68 8.81
CA SER A 247 -22.74 -24.37 9.04
C SER A 247 -22.61 -23.60 7.72
N ASP A 248 -22.91 -22.29 7.78
CA ASP A 248 -22.60 -21.36 6.69
C ASP A 248 -21.08 -21.20 6.59
N ASN A 249 -20.52 -21.51 5.41
CA ASN A 249 -19.08 -21.51 5.23
C ASN A 249 -18.41 -20.16 5.51
N ARG A 250 -19.15 -19.05 5.39
CA ARG A 250 -18.66 -17.71 5.70
C ARG A 250 -18.36 -17.55 7.19
N TYR A 251 -19.26 -18.03 8.05
CA TYR A 251 -19.08 -18.02 9.50
C TYR A 251 -17.99 -19.00 9.92
N ALA A 252 -18.00 -20.21 9.36
CA ALA A 252 -17.00 -21.23 9.64
C ALA A 252 -15.58 -20.76 9.32
N ALA A 253 -15.39 -20.07 8.18
CA ALA A 253 -14.11 -19.57 7.72
C ALA A 253 -13.61 -18.28 8.43
N THR A 254 -14.44 -17.69 9.30
CA THR A 254 -14.16 -16.43 9.98
C THR A 254 -14.47 -16.53 11.48
N LEU A 255 -15.44 -15.74 11.97
CA LEU A 255 -15.70 -15.53 13.39
C LEU A 255 -16.12 -16.81 14.13
N ALA A 256 -17.01 -17.63 13.56
CA ALA A 256 -17.48 -18.83 14.25
C ALA A 256 -16.36 -19.89 14.36
N GLY A 257 -15.57 -20.07 13.30
CA GLY A 257 -14.44 -20.99 13.32
C GLY A 257 -13.36 -20.59 14.32
N ASN A 258 -13.04 -19.30 14.42
CA ASN A 258 -12.06 -18.79 15.38
C ASN A 258 -12.55 -18.88 16.83
N LEU A 259 -13.85 -18.62 17.10
CA LEU A 259 -14.43 -18.83 18.43
C LEU A 259 -14.45 -20.30 18.84
N ALA A 260 -14.84 -21.20 17.93
CA ALA A 260 -14.82 -22.63 18.19
C ALA A 260 -13.39 -23.14 18.45
N HIS A 261 -12.42 -22.63 17.69
CA HIS A 261 -11.01 -22.92 17.90
C HIS A 261 -10.54 -22.48 19.29
N ALA A 262 -10.84 -21.26 19.72
CA ALA A 262 -10.48 -20.79 21.06
C ALA A 262 -11.17 -21.59 22.17
N ALA A 263 -12.45 -21.91 21.97
CA ALA A 263 -13.23 -22.71 22.92
C ALA A 263 -12.63 -24.12 23.11
N LEU A 264 -12.26 -24.78 22.01
CA LEU A 264 -11.66 -26.11 22.02
C LEU A 264 -10.20 -26.11 22.43
N SER A 265 -9.43 -25.05 22.21
CA SER A 265 -8.03 -24.94 22.63
C SER A 265 -7.87 -24.75 24.14
N GLN A 266 -8.83 -24.02 24.75
CA GLN A 266 -8.77 -23.69 26.16
C GLN A 266 -9.58 -24.65 27.05
N GLY A 267 -10.71 -25.18 26.56
CA GLY A 267 -11.44 -26.27 27.23
C GLY A 267 -12.07 -25.85 28.56
N ILE A 268 -12.24 -24.55 28.74
CA ILE A 268 -12.82 -23.91 29.93
C ILE A 268 -14.10 -23.18 29.53
N SER A 269 -15.07 -23.13 30.45
CA SER A 269 -16.33 -22.42 30.21
C SER A 269 -16.17 -20.89 30.19
N SER A 270 -15.09 -20.36 30.77
CA SER A 270 -14.75 -18.94 30.72
C SER A 270 -13.62 -18.68 29.73
N VAL A 271 -13.87 -18.93 28.45
CA VAL A 271 -12.92 -18.75 27.35
C VAL A 271 -12.35 -17.33 27.41
N GLN A 272 -11.03 -17.21 27.40
CA GLN A 272 -10.33 -15.93 27.31
C GLN A 272 -10.13 -15.58 25.84
N VAL A 273 -10.58 -14.39 25.46
CA VAL A 273 -10.42 -13.84 24.11
C VAL A 273 -9.75 -12.49 24.21
N GLY A 274 -9.07 -12.09 23.15
CA GLY A 274 -8.35 -10.85 23.11
C GLY A 274 -6.94 -10.97 23.67
N SER A 275 -5.98 -10.65 22.83
CA SER A 275 -4.59 -10.51 23.19
C SER A 275 -4.03 -9.40 22.33
N SER A 276 -3.68 -8.30 22.99
CA SER A 276 -3.19 -7.12 22.31
C SER A 276 -1.68 -7.24 22.05
N GLY A 277 -1.21 -6.59 20.98
CA GLY A 277 0.20 -6.56 20.63
C GLY A 277 0.65 -5.24 20.01
N GLY A 278 1.93 -5.16 19.63
CA GLY A 278 2.54 -3.98 19.03
C GLY A 278 3.57 -4.33 17.96
N TRP A 279 3.68 -3.46 16.95
CA TRP A 279 4.67 -3.59 15.90
C TRP A 279 6.08 -3.19 16.37
N ASN A 280 7.11 -3.74 15.75
CA ASN A 280 8.50 -3.25 15.92
C ASN A 280 8.70 -1.83 15.37
N SER A 281 7.95 -1.47 14.33
CA SER A 281 7.96 -0.17 13.66
C SER A 281 6.59 0.13 13.07
N THR A 282 6.20 1.39 13.10
CA THR A 282 4.96 1.87 12.46
C THR A 282 5.21 2.58 11.12
N ILE A 283 6.48 2.60 10.67
CA ILE A 283 6.87 2.99 9.30
C ILE A 283 7.13 1.74 8.48
N ASN A 284 7.93 0.81 9.01
CA ASN A 284 8.31 -0.43 8.34
C ASN A 284 7.93 -1.64 9.22
N PRO A 285 6.62 -1.97 9.37
CA PRO A 285 6.18 -3.07 10.21
C PRO A 285 6.75 -4.41 9.72
N LYS A 286 7.51 -5.14 10.55
CA LYS A 286 8.08 -6.47 10.24
C LYS A 286 7.68 -7.56 11.23
N TYR A 287 7.59 -7.20 12.51
CA TYR A 287 7.22 -8.10 13.59
C TYR A 287 6.04 -7.53 14.36
N PHE A 288 5.05 -8.37 14.63
CA PHE A 288 3.98 -8.08 15.56
C PHE A 288 4.19 -8.90 16.83
N PHE A 289 4.41 -8.23 17.96
CA PHE A 289 4.67 -8.86 19.25
C PHE A 289 3.42 -8.83 20.13
N LEU A 290 3.05 -9.98 20.65
CA LEU A 290 1.97 -10.12 21.62
C LEU A 290 2.46 -9.74 23.02
N GLN A 291 1.59 -9.15 23.84
CA GLN A 291 1.94 -8.73 25.21
C GLN A 291 1.78 -9.82 26.26
N ARG A 292 1.16 -10.93 25.88
CA ARG A 292 0.94 -12.09 26.74
C ARG A 292 1.49 -13.32 26.03
N ASN A 293 1.79 -14.35 26.81
CA ASN A 293 2.31 -15.62 26.33
C ASN A 293 1.37 -16.80 26.60
N SER A 294 0.13 -16.51 26.98
CA SER A 294 -0.93 -17.49 27.24
C SER A 294 -2.26 -17.00 26.67
N TYR A 295 -3.16 -17.94 26.36
CA TYR A 295 -4.48 -17.68 25.79
C TYR A 295 -4.42 -16.86 24.50
N LEU A 296 -3.66 -17.37 23.53
CA LEU A 296 -3.38 -16.69 22.26
C LEU A 296 -4.23 -17.19 21.09
N ASP A 297 -5.25 -18.00 21.37
CA ASP A 297 -6.06 -18.70 20.37
C ASP A 297 -7.05 -17.79 19.63
N PHE A 298 -7.27 -16.56 20.13
CA PHE A 298 -8.10 -15.55 19.49
C PHE A 298 -7.66 -14.14 19.89
N THR A 299 -6.62 -13.64 19.21
CA THR A 299 -5.99 -12.34 19.47
C THR A 299 -6.86 -11.16 18.99
N ASP A 300 -6.47 -9.93 19.29
CA ASP A 300 -7.19 -8.75 18.78
C ASP A 300 -7.14 -8.68 17.24
N GLN A 301 -6.07 -9.23 16.65
CA GLN A 301 -5.81 -9.27 15.22
C GLN A 301 -6.71 -10.31 14.56
N ASP A 302 -6.89 -11.47 15.19
CA ASP A 302 -7.85 -12.51 14.78
C ASP A 302 -9.28 -11.98 14.86
N ILE A 303 -9.63 -11.28 15.95
CA ILE A 303 -10.95 -10.67 16.12
C ILE A 303 -11.23 -9.69 14.97
N ARG A 304 -10.32 -8.73 14.73
CA ARG A 304 -10.48 -7.77 13.63
C ARG A 304 -10.58 -8.47 12.28
N GLY A 305 -9.73 -9.46 12.01
CA GLY A 305 -9.71 -10.17 10.72
C GLY A 305 -10.98 -10.99 10.49
N SER A 306 -11.45 -11.66 11.54
CA SER A 306 -12.69 -12.44 11.53
C SER A 306 -13.92 -11.57 11.33
N VAL A 307 -14.00 -10.45 12.06
CA VAL A 307 -15.12 -9.51 11.96
C VAL A 307 -15.11 -8.85 10.58
N ASP A 308 -13.96 -8.36 10.12
CA ASP A 308 -13.84 -7.76 8.78
C ASP A 308 -14.18 -8.77 7.68
N GLY A 309 -13.73 -10.01 7.83
CA GLY A 309 -14.04 -11.12 6.93
C GLY A 309 -15.54 -11.42 6.85
N ILE A 310 -16.23 -11.59 7.98
CA ILE A 310 -17.66 -11.88 7.99
C ILE A 310 -18.50 -10.69 7.50
N LEU A 311 -18.13 -9.46 7.88
CA LEU A 311 -18.82 -8.25 7.42
C LEU A 311 -18.74 -8.13 5.90
N LEU A 312 -17.55 -8.21 5.33
CA LEU A 312 -17.36 -8.18 3.87
C LEU A 312 -18.08 -9.34 3.19
N ALA A 313 -18.07 -10.54 3.80
CA ALA A 313 -18.76 -11.71 3.27
C ALA A 313 -20.29 -11.52 3.18
N LEU A 314 -20.89 -10.94 4.21
CA LEU A 314 -22.33 -10.65 4.25
C LEU A 314 -22.70 -9.48 3.32
N GLN A 315 -21.84 -8.46 3.21
CA GLN A 315 -22.07 -7.33 2.31
C GLN A 315 -21.94 -7.72 0.83
N LEU A 316 -21.02 -8.63 0.48
CA LEU A 316 -20.87 -9.19 -0.87
C LEU A 316 -22.17 -9.82 -1.38
N GLU A 317 -22.88 -10.57 -0.52
CA GLU A 317 -24.14 -11.21 -0.85
C GLU A 317 -25.26 -10.20 -1.13
N ARG A 318 -25.36 -9.15 -0.30
CA ARG A 318 -26.40 -8.13 -0.41
C ARG A 318 -26.22 -7.24 -1.65
N SER A 319 -24.99 -6.81 -1.91
CA SER A 319 -24.74 -5.64 -2.76
C SER A 319 -23.89 -5.93 -4.00
N ILE A 320 -22.94 -6.85 -3.91
CA ILE A 320 -21.84 -6.96 -4.89
C ILE A 320 -22.14 -8.04 -5.93
N LYS A 321 -22.51 -9.26 -5.49
CA LYS A 321 -22.82 -10.36 -6.43
C LYS A 321 -23.95 -10.04 -7.42
N LYS A 322 -24.95 -9.26 -6.97
CA LYS A 322 -26.13 -8.91 -7.77
C LYS A 322 -25.91 -7.73 -8.72
N LYS A 323 -24.92 -6.88 -8.47
CA LYS A 323 -24.71 -5.62 -9.23
C LYS A 323 -23.39 -5.59 -10.00
N TYR A 324 -22.34 -6.29 -9.56
CA TYR A 324 -20.99 -6.15 -10.12
C TYR A 324 -20.23 -7.48 -10.16
N SER A 325 -20.25 -8.16 -11.32
CA SER A 325 -19.55 -9.43 -11.54
C SER A 325 -18.02 -9.31 -11.67
N ASP A 326 -17.53 -8.11 -11.99
CA ASP A 326 -16.15 -7.90 -12.47
C ASP A 326 -15.27 -7.17 -11.44
N VAL A 327 -15.74 -7.07 -10.19
CA VAL A 327 -14.99 -6.40 -9.12
C VAL A 327 -13.81 -7.26 -8.72
N LYS A 328 -12.62 -6.65 -8.66
CA LYS A 328 -11.39 -7.30 -8.24
C LYS A 328 -11.30 -7.40 -6.71
N LEU A 329 -10.60 -8.41 -6.21
CA LEU A 329 -10.40 -8.62 -4.78
C LEU A 329 -9.59 -7.48 -4.17
N SER A 330 -8.55 -7.02 -4.90
CA SER A 330 -7.75 -5.87 -4.51
C SER A 330 -8.58 -4.59 -4.38
N GLN A 331 -9.63 -4.42 -5.20
CA GLN A 331 -10.51 -3.25 -5.14
C GLN A 331 -11.39 -3.27 -3.88
N ILE A 332 -11.98 -4.43 -3.54
CA ILE A 332 -12.80 -4.57 -2.33
C ILE A 332 -11.98 -4.24 -1.08
N ILE A 333 -10.77 -4.80 -0.99
CA ILE A 333 -9.88 -4.61 0.16
C ILE A 333 -9.37 -3.16 0.24
N ASP A 334 -8.96 -2.57 -0.89
CA ASP A 334 -8.53 -1.16 -0.94
C ASP A 334 -9.67 -0.22 -0.50
N MET A 335 -10.91 -0.44 -0.99
CA MET A 335 -12.08 0.36 -0.57
C MET A 335 -12.42 0.21 0.92
N TYR A 336 -12.38 -1.00 1.47
CA TYR A 336 -12.77 -1.27 2.86
C TYR A 336 -11.80 -0.66 3.88
N TYR A 337 -10.50 -0.75 3.60
CA TYR A 337 -9.45 -0.23 4.47
C TYR A 337 -8.96 1.18 4.07
N SER A 338 -9.59 1.80 3.07
CA SER A 338 -9.26 3.15 2.64
C SER A 338 -9.33 4.15 3.81
N PRO A 339 -8.31 5.00 4.00
CA PRO A 339 -8.36 6.06 5.01
C PRO A 339 -9.40 7.14 4.64
N GLU A 340 -9.87 7.17 3.40
CA GLU A 340 -10.76 8.20 2.86
C GLU A 340 -12.25 7.81 2.97
N GLN A 341 -13.16 8.77 2.80
CA GLN A 341 -14.62 8.56 2.89
C GLN A 341 -15.20 7.86 1.64
N ARG A 342 -14.88 6.58 1.44
CA ARG A 342 -15.40 5.80 0.30
C ARG A 342 -16.21 4.57 0.68
N GLY A 343 -15.62 3.71 1.53
CA GLY A 343 -16.19 2.41 1.88
C GLY A 343 -16.55 1.51 0.68
N VAL A 344 -17.08 0.32 0.95
CA VAL A 344 -17.34 -0.69 -0.10
C VAL A 344 -18.74 -0.51 -0.67
N PHE A 345 -18.85 0.24 -1.78
CA PHE A 345 -20.12 0.64 -2.43
C PHE A 345 -21.06 1.48 -1.53
N ASP A 346 -20.61 1.83 -0.34
CA ASP A 346 -21.29 2.62 0.67
C ASP A 346 -20.21 3.28 1.54
N SER A 347 -20.26 4.61 1.65
CA SER A 347 -19.33 5.41 2.45
C SER A 347 -19.25 5.05 3.92
N THR A 348 -20.28 4.40 4.46
CA THR A 348 -20.35 3.96 5.86
C THR A 348 -19.76 2.57 6.06
N PHE A 349 -19.69 1.75 5.00
CA PHE A 349 -19.18 0.38 5.07
C PHE A 349 -17.64 0.36 5.02
N ARG A 350 -17.02 0.64 6.17
CA ARG A 350 -15.59 0.84 6.35
C ARG A 350 -15.07 0.09 7.57
N ALA A 351 -13.79 -0.27 7.55
CA ALA A 351 -13.11 -0.95 8.66
C ALA A 351 -13.19 -0.18 10.01
N CYS A 352 -13.15 1.15 9.99
CA CYS A 352 -13.28 1.96 11.21
C CYS A 352 -14.70 1.96 11.83
N ASN A 353 -15.72 1.48 11.11
CA ASN A 353 -17.10 1.34 11.59
C ASN A 353 -17.45 -0.08 12.05
N ARG A 354 -16.44 -0.95 12.25
CA ARG A 354 -16.61 -2.37 12.62
C ARG A 354 -17.66 -2.64 13.70
N ASN A 355 -17.64 -1.88 14.80
CA ASN A 355 -18.54 -2.11 15.93
C ASN A 355 -20.01 -1.90 15.54
N ILE A 356 -20.29 -0.79 14.85
CA ILE A 356 -21.63 -0.46 14.33
C ILE A 356 -22.06 -1.52 13.30
N LEU A 357 -21.20 -1.80 12.32
CA LEU A 357 -21.49 -2.78 11.27
C LEU A 357 -21.72 -4.19 11.84
N TYR A 358 -20.96 -4.60 12.85
CA TYR A 358 -21.16 -5.89 13.51
C TYR A 358 -22.57 -6.02 14.07
N SER A 359 -23.05 -5.00 14.79
CA SER A 359 -24.40 -4.98 15.36
C SER A 359 -25.53 -5.01 14.31
N GLU A 360 -25.27 -4.50 13.11
CA GLU A 360 -26.24 -4.48 12.00
C GLU A 360 -26.26 -5.77 11.17
N PHE A 361 -25.11 -6.45 11.05
CA PHE A 361 -24.95 -7.59 10.14
C PHE A 361 -24.93 -8.94 10.84
N VAL A 362 -24.53 -9.01 12.12
CA VAL A 362 -24.32 -10.28 12.84
C VAL A 362 -25.23 -10.36 14.06
N SER A 363 -26.06 -11.40 14.11
CA SER A 363 -26.87 -11.71 15.30
C SER A 363 -26.12 -12.66 16.24
N GLY A 364 -26.29 -12.47 17.55
CA GLY A 364 -25.69 -13.35 18.56
C GLY A 364 -26.21 -14.79 18.48
N ASP A 365 -27.49 -14.97 18.18
CA ASP A 365 -28.13 -16.30 18.08
C ASP A 365 -27.62 -17.08 16.87
N THR A 366 -27.50 -16.42 15.71
CA THR A 366 -26.89 -17.03 14.52
C THR A 366 -25.44 -17.38 14.80
N LEU A 367 -24.67 -16.47 15.40
CA LEU A 367 -23.28 -16.74 15.74
C LEU A 367 -23.13 -17.96 16.66
N SER A 368 -23.95 -18.05 17.72
CA SER A 368 -23.95 -19.20 18.63
C SER A 368 -24.29 -20.50 17.91
N THR A 369 -25.26 -20.48 17.00
CA THR A 369 -25.64 -21.65 16.20
C THR A 369 -24.49 -22.11 15.31
N GLU A 370 -23.83 -21.17 14.62
CA GLU A 370 -22.71 -21.47 13.73
C GLU A 370 -21.48 -21.99 14.50
N VAL A 371 -21.19 -21.43 15.67
CA VAL A 371 -20.13 -21.93 16.56
C VAL A 371 -20.44 -23.37 17.03
N ALA A 372 -21.70 -23.68 17.36
CA ALA A 372 -22.11 -25.02 17.77
C ALA A 372 -22.03 -26.05 16.63
N SER A 373 -22.30 -25.64 15.38
CA SER A 373 -22.12 -26.51 14.21
C SER A 373 -20.65 -26.82 13.95
N ILE A 374 -19.79 -25.79 13.99
CA ILE A 374 -18.39 -25.93 13.57
C ILE A 374 -17.51 -26.58 14.64
N ILE A 375 -17.82 -26.42 15.93
CA ILE A 375 -17.03 -26.99 17.04
C ILE A 375 -16.93 -28.51 16.96
N LYS A 376 -18.01 -29.18 16.57
CA LYS A 376 -18.04 -30.63 16.38
C LYS A 376 -17.08 -31.08 15.27
N GLU A 377 -17.04 -30.36 14.16
CA GLU A 377 -16.18 -30.68 13.02
C GLU A 377 -14.70 -30.40 13.32
N LEU A 378 -14.40 -29.34 14.07
CA LEU A 378 -13.06 -29.06 14.55
C LEU A 378 -12.57 -30.10 15.58
N ASP A 379 -13.42 -30.53 16.51
CA ASP A 379 -13.04 -31.53 17.53
C ASP A 379 -12.70 -32.88 16.86
N ASN A 380 -13.50 -33.28 15.86
CA ASN A 380 -13.27 -34.50 15.09
C ASN A 380 -12.01 -34.47 14.21
N SER A 381 -11.57 -33.29 13.78
CA SER A 381 -10.48 -33.12 12.81
C SER A 381 -9.15 -32.72 13.45
N GLY A 382 -9.18 -32.17 14.67
CA GLY A 382 -8.02 -31.65 15.38
C GLY A 382 -7.41 -32.62 16.38
N GLN A 383 -6.22 -32.27 16.89
CA GLN A 383 -5.62 -32.92 18.04
C GLN A 383 -5.48 -31.90 19.17
N TYR A 384 -6.24 -32.12 20.24
CA TYR A 384 -6.28 -31.26 21.42
C TYR A 384 -5.53 -31.93 22.59
N PRO A 385 -4.99 -31.15 23.55
CA PRO A 385 -4.28 -31.71 24.71
C PRO A 385 -5.21 -32.48 25.67
N TYR A 386 -6.51 -32.46 25.44
CA TYR A 386 -7.53 -33.18 26.19
C TYR A 386 -8.65 -33.62 25.25
N THR A 387 -9.47 -34.57 25.70
CA THR A 387 -10.69 -34.97 25.01
C THR A 387 -11.88 -34.18 25.55
N THR A 388 -12.57 -33.45 24.67
CA THR A 388 -13.78 -32.70 25.03
C THR A 388 -14.97 -33.65 25.14
N ASN A 389 -15.82 -33.48 26.15
CA ASN A 389 -17.09 -34.20 26.24
C ASN A 389 -18.12 -33.53 25.28
N PRO A 390 -18.65 -34.25 24.27
CA PRO A 390 -19.64 -33.68 23.34
C PRO A 390 -20.89 -33.10 24.01
N ASP A 391 -21.32 -33.66 25.15
CA ASP A 391 -22.47 -33.16 25.92
C ASP A 391 -22.21 -31.75 26.52
N LYS A 392 -20.97 -31.29 26.50
CA LYS A 392 -20.53 -29.99 27.02
C LYS A 392 -20.16 -28.98 25.93
N TYR A 393 -20.33 -29.30 24.64
CA TYR A 393 -20.05 -28.34 23.57
C TYR A 393 -20.83 -27.04 23.75
N GLN A 394 -22.12 -27.10 24.09
CA GLN A 394 -22.92 -25.89 24.29
C GLN A 394 -22.35 -24.98 25.38
N LEU A 395 -21.82 -25.56 26.47
CA LEU A 395 -21.18 -24.79 27.55
C LEU A 395 -19.94 -24.04 27.05
N LEU A 396 -19.16 -24.65 26.15
CA LEU A 396 -17.99 -24.03 25.53
C LEU A 396 -18.40 -22.94 24.54
N VAL A 397 -19.45 -23.19 23.75
CA VAL A 397 -20.02 -22.21 22.81
C VAL A 397 -20.52 -20.97 23.56
N ASP A 398 -21.36 -21.17 24.57
CA ASP A 398 -21.89 -20.07 25.39
C ASP A 398 -20.74 -19.28 26.03
N GLY A 399 -19.71 -19.98 26.53
CA GLY A 399 -18.51 -19.37 27.07
C GLY A 399 -17.79 -18.46 26.08
N ALA A 400 -17.48 -18.98 24.89
CA ALA A 400 -16.76 -18.26 23.85
C ALA A 400 -17.54 -17.05 23.32
N VAL A 401 -18.83 -17.24 22.98
CA VAL A 401 -19.68 -16.19 22.42
C VAL A 401 -19.91 -15.08 23.45
N ASN A 402 -20.17 -15.42 24.72
CA ASN A 402 -20.36 -14.42 25.77
C ASN A 402 -19.06 -13.65 26.07
N SER A 403 -17.91 -14.32 26.10
CA SER A 403 -16.61 -13.64 26.27
C SER A 403 -16.33 -12.69 25.11
N PHE A 404 -16.58 -13.12 23.88
CA PHE A 404 -16.43 -12.26 22.70
C PHE A 404 -17.37 -11.06 22.73
N ALA A 405 -18.65 -11.25 23.00
CA ALA A 405 -19.64 -10.18 23.06
C ALA A 405 -19.27 -9.11 24.11
N LYS A 406 -18.66 -9.52 25.23
CA LYS A 406 -18.14 -8.60 26.26
C LYS A 406 -16.85 -7.91 25.84
N TYR A 407 -15.95 -8.62 25.16
CA TYR A 407 -14.62 -8.13 24.84
C TYR A 407 -14.59 -7.23 23.60
N PHE A 408 -15.31 -7.59 22.53
CA PHE A 408 -15.25 -6.90 21.25
C PHE A 408 -15.51 -5.39 21.34
N PRO A 409 -16.50 -4.90 22.10
CA PRO A 409 -16.70 -3.45 22.27
C PRO A 409 -15.56 -2.72 22.97
N SER A 410 -14.68 -3.44 23.69
CA SER A 410 -13.54 -2.87 24.40
C SER A 410 -12.29 -2.72 23.52
N ILE A 411 -12.29 -3.29 22.32
CA ILE A 411 -11.18 -3.13 21.36
C ILE A 411 -11.17 -1.68 20.87
N ASN A 412 -10.05 -0.99 21.09
CA ASN A 412 -9.88 0.39 20.66
C ASN A 412 -9.58 0.45 19.15
N ASP A 413 -10.64 0.55 18.35
CA ASP A 413 -10.56 0.82 16.92
C ASP A 413 -10.44 2.33 16.65
N LEU A 414 -9.68 2.68 15.62
CA LEU A 414 -9.54 4.06 15.19
C LEU A 414 -10.87 4.57 14.62
N ALA A 415 -11.31 5.73 15.09
CA ALA A 415 -12.51 6.38 14.58
C ALA A 415 -12.34 6.72 13.09
N CYS A 416 -13.44 6.59 12.32
CA CYS A 416 -13.42 7.02 10.93
C CYS A 416 -13.17 8.54 10.87
N PRO A 417 -12.16 8.99 10.11
CA PRO A 417 -11.91 10.42 9.97
C PRO A 417 -13.13 11.09 9.33
N GLN A 418 -13.57 12.19 9.92
CA GLN A 418 -14.41 13.16 9.24
C GLN A 418 -13.51 13.90 8.25
N VAL A 419 -13.81 13.76 6.97
CA VAL A 419 -13.01 14.34 5.89
C VAL A 419 -13.86 15.47 5.31
N ASP A 420 -13.59 16.68 5.76
CA ASP A 420 -14.33 17.89 5.35
C ASP A 420 -13.91 18.39 3.94
N SER A 421 -12.85 17.80 3.38
CA SER A 421 -12.25 18.22 2.12
C SER A 421 -12.18 17.08 1.10
N PRO A 422 -12.36 17.34 -0.21
CA PRO A 422 -12.16 16.33 -1.25
C PRO A 422 -10.84 15.57 -1.10
N THR A 423 -10.87 14.28 -1.37
CA THR A 423 -9.63 13.48 -1.39
C THR A 423 -8.77 13.88 -2.58
N GLU A 424 -7.49 14.14 -2.33
CA GLU A 424 -6.54 14.50 -3.38
C GLU A 424 -5.63 13.32 -3.70
N ARG A 425 -5.69 12.83 -4.93
CA ARG A 425 -4.86 11.71 -5.39
C ARG A 425 -3.59 12.24 -6.04
N VAL A 426 -2.44 11.80 -5.52
CA VAL A 426 -1.14 12.14 -6.10
C VAL A 426 -0.90 11.27 -7.33
N SER A 427 -0.41 11.89 -8.40
CA SER A 427 0.19 11.17 -9.52
C SER A 427 1.43 11.93 -9.93
N THR A 428 2.59 11.35 -9.61
CA THR A 428 3.89 11.95 -9.90
C THR A 428 4.87 10.94 -10.46
N ASP A 429 5.81 11.43 -11.26
CA ASP A 429 7.05 10.77 -11.60
C ASP A 429 8.16 11.35 -10.72
N LEU A 430 8.55 10.60 -9.69
CA LEU A 430 9.46 11.04 -8.63
C LEU A 430 10.89 10.52 -8.88
N LEU A 431 11.82 11.41 -9.22
CA LEU A 431 13.24 11.08 -9.36
C LEU A 431 13.95 11.38 -8.03
N ILE A 432 14.43 10.35 -7.34
CA ILE A 432 15.06 10.46 -6.02
C ILE A 432 16.56 10.29 -6.18
N PHE A 433 17.34 11.30 -5.79
CA PHE A 433 18.80 11.25 -5.76
C PHE A 433 19.29 11.18 -4.32
N LEU A 434 19.93 10.08 -3.96
CA LEU A 434 20.25 9.77 -2.57
C LEU A 434 21.74 9.93 -2.25
N ASP A 435 22.06 10.75 -1.24
CA ASP A 435 23.37 10.82 -0.60
C ASP A 435 23.56 9.69 0.43
N PRO A 436 24.47 8.73 0.21
CA PRO A 436 24.73 7.65 1.15
C PRO A 436 25.61 8.07 2.34
N ASN A 437 25.92 9.36 2.51
CA ASN A 437 26.49 9.88 3.76
C ASN A 437 25.49 9.91 4.92
N TRP A 438 24.19 9.88 4.63
CA TRP A 438 23.18 9.68 5.65
C TRP A 438 23.20 8.26 6.20
N SER A 439 22.77 8.09 7.45
CA SER A 439 22.59 6.76 8.03
C SER A 439 21.48 5.98 7.27
N PHE A 440 21.68 4.68 7.06
CA PHE A 440 20.74 3.82 6.34
C PHE A 440 19.32 3.85 6.92
N THR A 441 19.18 3.62 8.23
CA THR A 441 17.87 3.42 8.88
C THR A 441 16.93 4.64 8.74
N PRO A 442 17.36 5.88 9.05
CA PRO A 442 16.53 7.07 8.86
C PRO A 442 16.08 7.27 7.41
N ILE A 443 17.01 7.18 6.45
CA ILE A 443 16.71 7.40 5.02
C ILE A 443 15.80 6.33 4.47
N GLN A 444 16.10 5.06 4.73
CA GLN A 444 15.28 3.95 4.26
C GLN A 444 13.85 4.12 4.79
N SER A 445 13.70 4.50 6.07
CA SER A 445 12.38 4.69 6.69
C SER A 445 11.64 5.88 6.10
N ILE A 446 12.29 7.04 5.94
CA ILE A 446 11.65 8.23 5.37
C ILE A 446 11.22 7.99 3.93
N ILE A 447 12.09 7.44 3.08
CA ILE A 447 11.75 7.18 1.68
C ILE A 447 10.64 6.12 1.60
N SER A 448 10.72 5.05 2.40
CA SER A 448 9.63 4.05 2.50
C SER A 448 8.30 4.71 2.81
N TYR A 449 8.27 5.56 3.85
CA TYR A 449 7.06 6.26 4.26
C TYR A 449 6.54 7.23 3.18
N ILE A 450 7.43 7.95 2.49
CA ILE A 450 7.03 8.84 1.37
C ILE A 450 6.36 8.00 0.28
N LEU A 451 7.02 6.93 -0.18
CA LEU A 451 6.52 6.10 -1.27
C LEU A 451 5.16 5.45 -0.92
N ASP A 452 5.01 4.97 0.31
CA ASP A 452 3.75 4.39 0.82
C ASP A 452 2.58 5.40 0.84
N ASN A 453 2.85 6.71 0.85
CA ASN A 453 1.84 7.75 1.06
C ASN A 453 1.68 8.75 -0.11
N ILE A 454 2.30 8.47 -1.28
CA ILE A 454 2.12 9.24 -2.52
C ILE A 454 1.43 8.44 -3.64
N ASP A 455 0.65 7.42 -3.27
CA ASP A 455 -0.08 6.54 -4.22
C ASP A 455 0.84 5.86 -5.26
N VAL A 456 2.01 5.34 -4.84
CA VAL A 456 2.86 4.53 -5.75
C VAL A 456 2.15 3.21 -6.07
N ASN A 457 1.65 3.12 -7.29
CA ASN A 457 1.01 1.94 -7.88
C ASN A 457 0.72 2.25 -9.36
N LYS A 458 0.24 1.25 -10.11
CA LYS A 458 -0.08 1.39 -11.55
C LYS A 458 -1.13 2.46 -11.90
N TYR A 459 -1.86 3.00 -10.93
CA TYR A 459 -2.91 4.02 -11.13
C TYR A 459 -2.46 5.44 -10.75
N GLY A 460 -1.33 5.58 -10.07
CA GLY A 460 -0.93 6.84 -9.42
C GLY A 460 0.48 7.25 -9.79
N SER A 461 1.38 7.12 -8.82
CA SER A 461 2.76 7.58 -8.92
C SER A 461 3.74 6.48 -9.30
N ARG A 462 4.85 6.89 -9.90
CA ARG A 462 6.04 6.09 -10.16
C ARG A 462 7.25 6.79 -9.56
N TYR A 463 8.31 6.05 -9.30
CA TYR A 463 9.56 6.61 -8.82
C TYR A 463 10.76 5.94 -9.48
N THR A 464 11.89 6.65 -9.44
CA THR A 464 13.20 6.12 -9.82
C THR A 464 14.21 6.54 -8.76
N LEU A 465 14.96 5.58 -8.22
CA LEU A 465 16.00 5.85 -7.23
C LEU A 465 17.38 5.88 -7.89
N PHE A 466 18.17 6.90 -7.57
CA PHE A 466 19.52 7.10 -8.06
C PHE A 466 20.52 7.29 -6.92
N SER A 467 21.76 6.86 -7.15
CA SER A 467 22.92 7.25 -6.35
C SER A 467 23.24 8.74 -6.53
N GLY A 468 23.49 9.47 -5.45
CA GLY A 468 23.86 10.88 -5.48
C GLY A 468 25.28 11.15 -6.01
N ALA A 469 26.16 10.15 -6.05
CA ALA A 469 27.55 10.34 -6.46
C ALA A 469 27.72 10.42 -7.97
N ASP A 470 27.04 9.54 -8.70
CA ASP A 470 27.24 9.31 -10.13
C ASP A 470 25.92 9.21 -10.91
N ALA A 471 24.78 9.40 -10.23
CA ALA A 471 23.44 9.24 -10.78
C ALA A 471 23.21 7.83 -11.39
N THR A 472 23.86 6.80 -10.84
CA THR A 472 23.56 5.40 -11.19
C THR A 472 22.14 5.03 -10.77
N ASN A 473 21.40 4.39 -11.68
CA ASN A 473 20.02 3.98 -11.46
C ASN A 473 19.96 2.69 -10.63
N LEU A 474 19.25 2.73 -9.50
CA LEU A 474 19.14 1.60 -8.57
C LEU A 474 17.87 0.76 -8.78
N THR A 475 16.74 1.36 -9.14
CA THR A 475 15.44 0.68 -9.21
C THR A 475 14.85 0.55 -10.61
N ASN A 476 15.38 1.31 -11.59
CA ASN A 476 14.64 1.73 -12.78
C ASN A 476 13.34 2.50 -12.43
N SER A 477 12.68 3.04 -13.46
CA SER A 477 11.37 3.67 -13.27
C SER A 477 10.33 2.60 -13.00
N THR A 478 9.70 2.66 -11.83
CA THR A 478 8.78 1.62 -11.36
C THR A 478 7.59 2.21 -10.61
N SER A 479 6.47 1.48 -10.64
CA SER A 479 5.25 1.77 -9.86
C SER A 479 5.01 0.71 -8.78
N HIS A 480 6.06 -0.03 -8.41
CA HIS A 480 6.04 -1.12 -7.46
C HIS A 480 6.83 -0.73 -6.21
N LEU A 481 6.15 -0.64 -5.06
CA LEU A 481 6.75 -0.35 -3.76
C LEU A 481 7.75 -1.44 -3.36
N LEU A 482 7.47 -2.69 -3.74
CA LEU A 482 8.32 -3.83 -3.40
C LEU A 482 9.73 -3.69 -3.99
N GLU A 483 9.87 -3.05 -5.15
CA GLU A 483 11.17 -2.83 -5.80
C GLU A 483 12.09 -1.92 -5.00
N PHE A 484 11.56 -0.99 -4.20
CA PHE A 484 12.37 -0.15 -3.31
C PHE A 484 13.10 -1.00 -2.27
N HIS A 485 12.37 -1.90 -1.61
CA HIS A 485 12.92 -2.77 -0.56
C HIS A 485 13.92 -3.80 -1.12
N LYS A 486 13.77 -4.20 -2.39
CA LYS A 486 14.72 -5.07 -3.07
C LYS A 486 15.99 -4.33 -3.46
N ALA A 487 15.85 -3.17 -4.11
CA ALA A 487 16.96 -2.43 -4.69
C ALA A 487 17.79 -1.67 -3.65
N TYR A 488 17.17 -1.18 -2.56
CA TYR A 488 17.85 -0.39 -1.55
C TYR A 488 17.79 -1.06 -0.17
N ASN A 489 18.87 -1.79 0.15
CA ASN A 489 19.10 -2.45 1.42
C ASN A 489 20.45 -2.03 2.03
N LEU A 490 20.73 -2.45 3.26
CA LEU A 490 21.94 -2.05 4.00
C LEU A 490 23.22 -2.37 3.22
N SER A 491 23.32 -3.58 2.66
CA SER A 491 24.48 -4.03 1.89
C SER A 491 24.72 -3.20 0.63
N ILE A 492 23.66 -2.72 -0.02
CA ILE A 492 23.78 -1.81 -1.17
C ILE A 492 24.21 -0.42 -0.68
N HIS A 493 23.56 0.10 0.36
CA HIS A 493 23.87 1.42 0.91
C HIS A 493 25.35 1.56 1.31
N GLU A 494 25.93 0.54 1.96
CA GLU A 494 27.34 0.53 2.36
C GLU A 494 28.31 0.50 1.17
N LYS A 495 27.88 -0.01 0.01
CA LYS A 495 28.68 -0.09 -1.21
C LYS A 495 28.62 1.18 -2.06
N LEU A 496 27.62 2.04 -1.86
CA LEU A 496 27.47 3.27 -2.64
C LEU A 496 28.61 4.25 -2.32
N ASN A 497 29.06 4.98 -3.34
CA ASN A 497 30.07 6.02 -3.16
C ASN A 497 29.50 7.19 -2.32
N LYS A 498 30.21 7.57 -1.26
CA LYS A 498 29.83 8.60 -0.29
C LYS A 498 30.10 10.02 -0.78
N GLN A 499 29.57 10.34 -1.95
CA GLN A 499 29.66 11.67 -2.57
C GLN A 499 28.30 12.10 -3.09
N PHE A 500 28.09 13.41 -3.22
CA PHE A 500 26.89 13.99 -3.81
C PHE A 500 27.28 15.02 -4.87
N ASP A 501 27.23 14.62 -6.15
CA ASP A 501 27.64 15.44 -7.28
C ASP A 501 26.43 16.10 -7.95
N TYR A 502 26.17 17.34 -7.58
CA TYR A 502 25.09 18.15 -8.15
C TYR A 502 25.21 18.32 -9.66
N SER A 503 26.42 18.42 -10.21
CA SER A 503 26.63 18.62 -11.65
C SER A 503 26.18 17.39 -12.42
N LYS A 504 26.59 16.20 -11.95
CA LYS A 504 26.21 14.93 -12.59
C LYS A 504 24.73 14.63 -12.45
N ILE A 505 24.15 14.89 -11.28
CA ILE A 505 22.71 14.75 -11.02
C ILE A 505 21.90 15.59 -12.02
N TYR A 506 22.26 16.86 -12.20
CA TYR A 506 21.54 17.74 -13.13
C TYR A 506 21.68 17.30 -14.59
N GLU A 507 22.85 16.81 -15.01
CA GLU A 507 23.05 16.25 -16.36
C GLU A 507 22.10 15.06 -16.62
N VAL A 508 22.03 14.12 -15.68
CA VAL A 508 21.18 12.93 -15.81
C VAL A 508 19.70 13.29 -15.71
N MET A 509 19.33 14.14 -14.76
CA MET A 509 17.96 14.67 -14.62
C MET A 509 17.49 15.34 -15.91
N GLU A 510 18.28 16.26 -16.48
CA GLU A 510 17.94 16.92 -17.73
C GLU A 510 17.78 15.90 -18.87
N THR A 511 18.67 14.90 -18.95
CA THR A 511 18.61 13.86 -19.97
C THR A 511 17.31 13.07 -19.89
N ILE A 512 16.90 12.66 -18.69
CA ILE A 512 15.66 11.91 -18.45
C ILE A 512 14.44 12.74 -18.85
N VAL A 513 14.34 13.98 -18.33
CA VAL A 513 13.16 14.83 -18.58
C VAL A 513 13.08 15.23 -20.06
N ARG A 514 14.21 15.58 -20.70
CA ARG A 514 14.24 15.86 -22.14
C ARG A 514 13.82 14.65 -22.95
N GLY A 515 14.30 13.45 -22.58
CA GLY A 515 13.87 12.20 -23.22
C GLY A 515 12.36 11.99 -23.12
N LYS A 516 11.77 12.27 -21.96
CA LYS A 516 10.33 12.21 -21.72
C LYS A 516 9.56 13.19 -22.61
N LEU A 517 10.00 14.45 -22.68
CA LEU A 517 9.38 15.48 -23.52
C LEU A 517 9.54 15.22 -25.02
N ASN A 518 10.62 14.55 -25.44
CA ASN A 518 10.86 14.19 -26.84
C ASN A 518 10.02 13.00 -27.32
N ASN A 519 9.35 12.30 -26.42
CA ASN A 519 8.40 11.27 -26.80
C ASN A 519 7.12 11.91 -27.34
N ASN A 520 6.87 11.75 -28.64
CA ASN A 520 5.69 12.28 -29.34
C ASN A 520 4.34 11.67 -28.91
N THR A 521 4.33 10.73 -27.98
CA THR A 521 3.11 10.17 -27.37
C THR A 521 2.87 10.67 -25.94
N TYR A 522 3.83 11.38 -25.35
CA TYR A 522 3.75 11.83 -23.96
C TYR A 522 2.89 13.10 -23.84
N THR A 523 1.71 12.95 -23.23
CA THR A 523 0.74 14.04 -23.04
C THR A 523 0.67 14.55 -21.58
N GLY A 524 1.55 14.04 -20.71
CA GLY A 524 1.48 14.29 -19.28
C GLY A 524 0.34 13.53 -18.59
N GLY A 525 -0.18 14.09 -17.51
CA GLY A 525 -1.15 13.45 -16.61
C GLY A 525 -0.62 13.27 -15.19
N GLU A 526 0.71 13.35 -15.02
CA GLU A 526 1.42 13.33 -13.75
C GLU A 526 2.28 14.60 -13.57
N SER A 527 2.68 14.91 -12.34
CA SER A 527 3.75 15.88 -12.07
C SER A 527 5.13 15.23 -12.26
N THR A 528 6.16 16.02 -12.59
CA THR A 528 7.56 15.54 -12.58
C THR A 528 8.30 16.22 -11.43
N ILE A 529 8.74 15.43 -10.45
CA ILE A 529 9.35 15.92 -9.21
C ILE A 529 10.74 15.30 -9.06
N VAL A 530 11.70 16.14 -8.73
CA VAL A 530 13.07 15.71 -8.42
C VAL A 530 13.33 15.96 -6.95
N LEU A 531 13.55 14.89 -6.19
CA LEU A 531 13.84 14.94 -4.77
C LEU A 531 15.32 14.67 -4.53
N LEU A 532 16.04 15.72 -4.14
CA LEU A 532 17.44 15.62 -3.74
C LEU A 532 17.51 15.31 -2.24
N VAL A 533 17.98 14.12 -1.89
CA VAL A 533 18.19 13.69 -0.51
C VAL A 533 19.67 13.85 -0.17
N THR A 534 20.04 15.00 0.40
CA THR A 534 21.46 15.43 0.46
C THR A 534 21.94 15.75 1.87
N ARG A 535 23.18 15.36 2.19
CA ARG A 535 23.80 15.65 3.50
C ARG A 535 24.51 17.00 3.52
N THR A 536 24.95 17.51 2.36
CA THR A 536 25.75 18.73 2.26
C THR A 536 25.20 19.69 1.20
N PRO A 537 25.06 20.99 1.52
CA PRO A 537 24.62 21.98 0.54
C PRO A 537 25.66 22.19 -0.59
N PRO A 538 25.27 22.77 -1.73
CA PRO A 538 26.19 23.07 -2.83
C PRO A 538 27.34 23.98 -2.39
N ASN A 539 28.57 23.61 -2.73
CA ASN A 539 29.75 24.45 -2.54
C ASN A 539 29.79 25.62 -3.55
N GLU A 540 30.69 26.58 -3.35
CA GLU A 540 30.82 27.78 -4.21
C GLU A 540 31.10 27.43 -5.68
N SER A 541 31.92 26.42 -5.94
CA SER A 541 32.25 25.96 -7.30
C SER A 541 30.99 25.51 -8.06
N HIS A 542 30.09 24.79 -7.38
CA HIS A 542 28.83 24.32 -7.97
C HIS A 542 27.79 25.43 -8.12
N LYS A 543 27.75 26.42 -7.22
CA LYS A 543 26.70 27.45 -7.21
C LYS A 543 26.58 28.18 -8.55
N ASN A 544 27.69 28.59 -9.16
CA ASN A 544 27.67 29.29 -10.45
C ASN A 544 27.07 28.44 -11.58
N PHE A 545 27.44 27.17 -11.65
CA PHE A 545 26.88 26.23 -12.61
C PHE A 545 25.38 26.03 -12.37
N LEU A 546 24.99 25.83 -11.11
CA LEU A 546 23.60 25.53 -10.73
C LEU A 546 22.65 26.71 -10.96
N GLU A 547 23.07 27.95 -10.67
CA GLU A 547 22.26 29.14 -10.95
C GLU A 547 21.96 29.29 -12.45
N GLN A 548 22.94 29.01 -13.32
CA GLN A 548 22.70 29.01 -14.77
C GLN A 548 21.73 27.89 -15.18
N ARG A 549 21.86 26.70 -14.60
CA ARG A 549 20.97 25.57 -14.88
C ARG A 549 19.56 25.78 -14.35
N LYS A 550 19.39 26.48 -13.22
CA LYS A 550 18.09 26.85 -12.66
C LYS A 550 17.28 27.69 -13.64
N GLU A 551 17.88 28.70 -14.28
CA GLU A 551 17.19 29.50 -15.29
C GLU A 551 16.86 28.69 -16.55
N ILE A 552 17.74 27.77 -16.96
CA ILE A 552 17.46 26.84 -18.07
C ILE A 552 16.26 25.94 -17.75
N ILE A 553 16.19 25.36 -16.54
CA ILE A 553 15.06 24.52 -16.12
C ILE A 553 13.77 25.32 -16.11
N LYS A 554 13.79 26.55 -15.58
CA LYS A 554 12.63 27.44 -15.55
C LYS A 554 12.05 27.70 -16.95
N GLN A 555 12.92 27.85 -17.96
CA GLN A 555 12.50 28.16 -19.32
C GLN A 555 12.21 26.94 -20.19
N LEU A 556 13.06 25.90 -20.11
CA LEU A 556 13.01 24.72 -20.97
C LEU A 556 12.25 23.54 -20.37
N LEU A 557 12.20 23.45 -19.05
CA LEU A 557 11.59 22.34 -18.30
C LEU A 557 10.59 22.87 -17.24
N PRO A 558 9.61 23.73 -17.61
CA PRO A 558 8.72 24.42 -16.67
C PRO A 558 7.76 23.51 -15.89
N ASP A 559 7.71 22.22 -16.24
CA ASP A 559 6.91 21.18 -15.60
C ASP A 559 7.68 20.39 -14.53
N VAL A 560 9.00 20.62 -14.40
CA VAL A 560 9.82 19.99 -13.36
C VAL A 560 9.79 20.83 -12.09
N THR A 561 9.53 20.17 -10.96
CA THR A 561 9.71 20.77 -9.63
C THR A 561 10.87 20.08 -8.93
N VAL A 562 11.89 20.86 -8.53
CA VAL A 562 13.02 20.36 -7.74
C VAL A 562 12.73 20.64 -6.26
N MET A 563 12.92 19.63 -5.43
CA MET A 563 12.78 19.66 -3.97
C MET A 563 14.05 19.11 -3.31
N VAL A 564 14.34 19.60 -2.11
CA VAL A 564 15.48 19.16 -1.31
C VAL A 564 14.96 18.63 0.02
N LEU A 565 15.37 17.42 0.37
CA LEU A 565 15.30 16.87 1.72
C LEU A 565 16.74 16.76 2.23
N GLY A 566 17.16 17.62 3.13
CA GLY A 566 18.59 17.68 3.47
C GLY A 566 18.95 18.51 4.69
N SER A 567 20.24 18.56 5.00
CA SER A 567 20.76 19.40 6.07
C SER A 567 20.81 20.88 5.65
N GLY A 568 21.13 21.79 6.58
CA GLY A 568 21.30 23.21 6.27
C GLY A 568 19.99 24.01 6.30
N THR A 569 19.97 25.10 5.56
CA THR A 569 18.89 26.10 5.56
C THR A 569 18.39 26.39 4.15
N PRO A 570 17.14 26.88 3.98
CA PRO A 570 16.59 27.21 2.66
C PRO A 570 17.49 28.10 1.80
N GLY A 571 18.17 29.07 2.41
CA GLY A 571 19.04 30.03 1.69
C GLY A 571 20.26 29.38 1.03
N GLU A 572 20.76 28.26 1.57
CA GLU A 572 21.92 27.56 1.01
C GLU A 572 21.61 26.82 -0.29
N TYR A 573 20.32 26.58 -0.56
CA TYR A 573 19.81 25.89 -1.75
C TYR A 573 19.16 26.85 -2.76
N SER A 574 19.37 28.17 -2.61
CA SER A 574 18.80 29.18 -3.52
C SER A 574 19.22 28.98 -4.98
N SER A 575 20.40 28.37 -5.21
CA SER A 575 20.94 28.09 -6.54
C SER A 575 20.29 26.92 -7.27
N ILE A 576 19.47 26.15 -6.57
CA ILE A 576 18.79 24.95 -7.08
C ILE A 576 17.28 25.18 -7.07
N LEU A 577 16.76 25.72 -5.98
CA LEU A 577 15.33 25.81 -5.73
C LEU A 577 14.72 27.10 -6.28
N LEU A 578 13.58 26.97 -6.97
CA LEU A 578 12.78 28.11 -7.40
C LEU A 578 12.08 28.78 -6.20
N ASN A 579 11.56 28.00 -5.25
CA ASN A 579 10.94 28.49 -4.03
C ASN A 579 11.55 27.82 -2.78
N PRO A 580 12.73 28.26 -2.30
CA PRO A 580 13.42 27.59 -1.20
C PRO A 580 12.59 27.45 0.08
N SER A 581 11.69 28.40 0.37
CA SER A 581 10.81 28.35 1.54
C SER A 581 9.75 27.24 1.51
N LYS A 582 9.43 26.71 0.32
CA LYS A 582 8.42 25.65 0.12
C LYS A 582 9.05 24.32 -0.28
N ASP A 583 10.17 24.36 -0.99
CA ASP A 583 10.78 23.20 -1.65
C ASP A 583 11.96 22.61 -0.86
N PHE A 584 12.41 23.27 0.21
CA PHE A 584 13.39 22.73 1.15
C PHE A 584 12.69 22.16 2.40
N ILE A 585 12.93 20.88 2.68
CA ILE A 585 12.52 20.20 3.91
C ILE A 585 13.79 19.83 4.69
N PRO A 586 13.96 20.30 5.94
CA PRO A 586 15.12 19.97 6.74
C PRO A 586 15.10 18.49 7.15
N LEU A 587 16.26 17.85 7.11
CA LEU A 587 16.51 16.50 7.58
C LEU A 587 17.61 16.50 8.64
N SER A 588 17.38 15.78 9.73
CA SER A 588 18.36 15.56 10.81
C SER A 588 18.60 14.06 11.03
N ASP A 589 19.76 13.71 11.58
CA ASP A 589 20.02 12.33 12.02
C ASP A 589 19.20 12.06 13.29
N THR A 590 18.08 11.36 13.13
CA THR A 590 17.22 10.93 14.23
C THR A 590 16.82 9.47 14.02
N THR A 591 16.71 8.73 15.12
CA THR A 591 16.16 7.36 15.14
C THR A 591 14.74 7.34 15.69
N ASN A 592 14.18 8.50 16.05
CA ASN A 592 12.81 8.63 16.53
C ASN A 592 11.82 8.56 15.36
N GLU A 593 11.00 7.51 15.32
CA GLU A 593 10.02 7.33 14.25
C GLU A 593 9.03 8.48 14.09
N ASN A 594 8.68 9.20 15.16
CA ASN A 594 7.71 10.30 15.06
C ASN A 594 8.31 11.48 14.28
N ASP A 595 9.59 11.78 14.52
CA ASP A 595 10.32 12.83 13.80
C ASP A 595 10.52 12.45 12.33
N LEU A 596 10.82 11.18 12.07
CA LEU A 596 10.92 10.63 10.71
C LEU A 596 9.58 10.73 9.97
N LYS A 597 8.47 10.36 10.63
CA LYS A 597 7.11 10.49 10.08
C LYS A 597 6.74 11.94 9.81
N SER A 598 7.01 12.84 10.74
CA SER A 598 6.75 14.28 10.59
C SER A 598 7.51 14.86 9.41
N THR A 599 8.81 14.56 9.32
CA THR A 599 9.67 15.00 8.21
C THR A 599 9.16 14.44 6.87
N ALA A 600 8.86 13.15 6.80
CA ALA A 600 8.33 12.52 5.60
C ALA A 600 6.95 13.09 5.21
N LYS A 601 6.08 13.37 6.19
CA LYS A 601 4.78 14.02 5.99
C LYS A 601 4.93 15.40 5.35
N ASN A 602 5.91 16.21 5.78
CA ASN A 602 6.17 17.51 5.15
C ASN A 602 6.53 17.37 3.66
N VAL A 603 7.28 16.33 3.29
CA VAL A 603 7.59 16.02 1.88
C VAL A 603 6.31 15.61 1.13
N ILE A 604 5.51 14.70 1.70
CA ILE A 604 4.25 14.22 1.11
C ILE A 604 3.25 15.37 0.90
N ASP A 605 3.08 16.22 1.91
CA ASP A 605 2.16 17.35 1.87
C ASP A 605 2.62 18.37 0.80
N ARG A 606 3.93 18.61 0.65
CA ARG A 606 4.44 19.41 -0.46
C ARG A 606 4.19 18.76 -1.82
N ILE A 607 4.42 17.46 -1.97
CA ILE A 607 4.13 16.73 -3.22
C ILE A 607 2.66 16.87 -3.61
N LYS A 608 1.71 16.72 -2.67
CA LYS A 608 0.26 16.89 -2.89
C LYS A 608 -0.13 18.28 -3.40
N THR A 609 0.63 19.30 -3.03
CA THR A 609 0.36 20.68 -3.48
C THR A 609 0.80 20.94 -4.93
N ILE A 610 1.63 20.08 -5.53
CA ILE A 610 2.14 20.24 -6.89
C ILE A 610 1.10 19.69 -7.89
N PRO A 611 0.57 20.52 -8.82
CA PRO A 611 -0.39 20.06 -9.81
C PRO A 611 0.26 19.16 -10.87
N ARG A 612 -0.54 18.25 -11.43
CA ARG A 612 -0.16 17.40 -12.56
C ARG A 612 0.08 18.27 -13.81
N SER A 613 1.02 17.90 -14.67
CA SER A 613 1.28 18.65 -15.89
C SER A 613 0.57 18.04 -17.09
N ILE A 614 -0.02 18.88 -17.93
CA ILE A 614 -0.55 18.50 -19.24
C ILE A 614 0.43 19.04 -20.29
N VAL A 615 0.97 18.13 -21.10
CA VAL A 615 2.08 18.40 -22.01
C VAL A 615 1.62 18.27 -23.45
N ASN A 616 1.98 19.23 -24.31
CA ASN A 616 1.78 19.09 -25.75
C ASN A 616 2.92 18.22 -26.33
N PRO A 617 2.62 16.99 -26.81
CA PRO A 617 3.64 16.05 -27.26
C PRO A 617 4.41 16.53 -28.50
N ASN A 618 3.85 17.46 -29.28
CA ASN A 618 4.50 17.97 -30.49
C ASN A 618 5.57 19.01 -30.20
N CYS A 619 5.56 19.61 -29.01
CA CYS A 619 6.50 20.68 -28.68
C CYS A 619 7.92 20.20 -28.45
N ALA A 620 8.11 18.94 -28.04
CA ALA A 620 9.39 18.41 -27.59
C ALA A 620 10.03 19.31 -26.49
N TYR A 621 11.28 19.05 -26.11
CA TYR A 621 11.97 19.90 -25.13
C TYR A 621 12.28 21.33 -25.64
N GLY A 622 12.39 21.49 -26.97
CA GLY A 622 12.79 22.75 -27.60
C GLY A 622 11.65 23.72 -27.88
N PHE A 623 10.40 23.31 -27.69
CA PHE A 623 9.18 24.05 -28.04
C PHE A 623 9.13 24.49 -29.51
N THR A 624 9.61 23.66 -30.43
CA THR A 624 9.70 23.95 -31.87
C THR A 624 8.63 23.24 -32.71
N GLY A 625 7.63 22.64 -32.08
CA GLY A 625 6.56 21.90 -32.74
C GLY A 625 5.61 22.77 -33.55
N SER A 626 5.03 22.20 -34.62
CA SER A 626 3.93 22.82 -35.35
C SER A 626 2.66 22.86 -34.51
N THR A 627 1.71 23.71 -34.93
CA THR A 627 0.35 23.70 -34.39
C THR A 627 -0.24 22.29 -34.45
N SER A 628 -0.93 21.90 -33.38
CA SER A 628 -1.47 20.56 -33.24
C SER A 628 -2.67 20.51 -32.32
N THR A 629 -3.37 19.37 -32.40
CA THR A 629 -4.46 19.01 -31.50
C THR A 629 -4.09 17.71 -30.80
N PHE A 630 -4.23 17.68 -29.48
CA PHE A 630 -3.95 16.49 -28.69
C PHE A 630 -4.95 16.35 -27.54
N SER A 631 -5.02 15.14 -26.99
CA SER A 631 -5.89 14.83 -25.87
C SER A 631 -5.23 13.84 -24.93
N THR A 632 -5.50 13.97 -23.63
CA THR A 632 -5.12 12.98 -22.62
C THR A 632 -6.34 12.49 -21.86
N THR A 633 -6.41 11.18 -21.63
CA THR A 633 -7.49 10.54 -20.88
C THR A 633 -7.06 10.39 -19.43
N GLN A 634 -7.93 10.79 -18.52
CA GLN A 634 -7.69 10.81 -17.08
C GLN A 634 -8.90 10.20 -16.36
N TYR A 635 -8.69 9.84 -15.09
CA TYR A 635 -9.71 9.25 -14.23
C TYR A 635 -9.75 10.02 -12.91
N VAL A 636 -10.95 10.27 -12.41
CA VAL A 636 -11.18 10.88 -11.09
C VAL A 636 -12.10 9.99 -10.30
N ASP A 637 -11.78 9.78 -9.04
CA ASP A 637 -12.64 8.98 -8.17
C ASP A 637 -13.80 9.80 -7.59
N LEU A 638 -14.81 9.11 -7.09
CA LEU A 638 -15.90 9.75 -6.34
C LEU A 638 -15.36 10.52 -5.12
N ASN A 639 -15.87 11.73 -4.90
CA ASN A 639 -15.46 12.63 -3.81
C ASN A 639 -13.97 12.98 -3.80
N SER A 640 -13.29 12.85 -4.95
CA SER A 640 -11.88 13.18 -5.12
C SER A 640 -11.68 14.29 -6.14
N VAL A 641 -10.55 14.98 -6.05
CA VAL A 641 -10.16 16.06 -6.97
C VAL A 641 -8.76 15.83 -7.52
N ASN A 642 -8.60 16.11 -8.81
CA ASN A 642 -7.31 16.16 -9.49
C ASN A 642 -7.01 17.60 -9.94
N TYR A 643 -5.79 18.08 -9.67
CA TYR A 643 -5.35 19.41 -10.08
C TYR A 643 -4.34 19.32 -11.22
N TYR A 644 -4.49 20.19 -12.22
CA TYR A 644 -3.64 20.24 -13.41
C TYR A 644 -3.10 21.64 -13.68
N LYS A 645 -1.94 21.68 -14.32
CA LYS A 645 -1.27 22.87 -14.85
C LYS A 645 -0.97 22.66 -16.33
N ILE A 646 -1.34 23.62 -17.16
CA ILE A 646 -0.88 23.73 -18.55
C ILE A 646 -0.05 25.01 -18.64
N VAL A 647 1.22 24.89 -18.99
CA VAL A 647 2.12 26.04 -19.14
C VAL A 647 1.94 26.75 -20.50
N PRO A 648 2.17 28.07 -20.58
CA PRO A 648 2.02 28.86 -21.81
C PRO A 648 2.78 28.31 -23.01
N ASN A 649 3.92 27.65 -22.77
CA ASN A 649 4.76 27.05 -23.81
C ASN A 649 3.99 26.10 -24.73
N TYR A 650 2.87 25.54 -24.26
CA TYR A 650 2.05 24.57 -24.97
C TYR A 650 0.81 25.14 -25.68
N PHE A 651 0.46 26.42 -25.46
CA PHE A 651 -0.76 27.01 -26.02
C PHE A 651 -0.67 28.49 -26.41
N PHE A 652 0.46 29.17 -26.17
CA PHE A 652 0.60 30.61 -26.42
C PHE A 652 0.42 30.99 -27.90
N LYS A 653 0.86 30.13 -28.84
CA LYS A 653 0.60 30.27 -30.28
C LYS A 653 -0.40 29.22 -30.76
N GLY A 654 -0.93 29.40 -31.96
CA GLY A 654 -1.84 28.45 -32.61
C GLY A 654 -2.36 28.99 -33.93
N ASP A 655 -2.91 28.09 -34.75
CA ASP A 655 -3.53 28.44 -36.04
C ASP A 655 -5.06 28.49 -35.88
N GLY A 656 -5.63 29.67 -36.00
CA GLY A 656 -7.08 29.86 -35.79
C GLY A 656 -7.47 29.78 -34.31
N PRO A 657 -8.75 29.48 -34.01
CA PRO A 657 -9.25 29.47 -32.65
C PRO A 657 -8.64 28.30 -31.87
N ARG A 658 -8.02 28.63 -30.73
CA ARG A 658 -7.43 27.67 -29.78
C ARG A 658 -8.49 27.27 -28.77
N ILE A 659 -8.76 25.98 -28.67
CA ILE A 659 -9.88 25.48 -27.87
C ILE A 659 -9.38 24.50 -26.80
N LEU A 660 -9.75 24.77 -25.55
CA LEU A 660 -9.67 23.80 -24.45
C LEU A 660 -11.02 23.09 -24.32
N LYS A 661 -11.03 21.75 -24.42
CA LYS A 661 -12.21 20.93 -24.14
C LYS A 661 -11.95 19.94 -23.02
N ILE A 662 -12.91 19.83 -22.12
CA ILE A 662 -12.97 18.77 -21.11
C ILE A 662 -14.26 17.99 -21.34
N THR A 663 -14.11 16.69 -21.61
CA THR A 663 -15.23 15.81 -21.97
C THR A 663 -15.36 14.71 -20.94
N GLU A 664 -16.54 14.57 -20.33
CA GLU A 664 -16.88 13.38 -19.54
C GLU A 664 -17.33 12.28 -20.52
N THR A 665 -16.70 11.11 -20.44
CA THR A 665 -16.83 10.03 -21.45
C THR A 665 -17.33 8.72 -20.87
N SER A 666 -17.86 8.74 -19.65
CA SER A 666 -18.27 7.56 -18.89
C SER A 666 -19.69 7.72 -18.34
N THR A 667 -20.00 7.07 -17.22
CA THR A 667 -21.37 7.01 -16.66
C THR A 667 -21.48 7.75 -15.33
N GLY A 668 -20.67 8.80 -15.14
CA GLY A 668 -20.65 9.63 -13.94
C GLY A 668 -20.85 11.11 -14.25
N SER A 669 -20.59 11.97 -13.26
CA SER A 669 -20.52 13.42 -13.47
C SER A 669 -19.30 14.00 -12.78
N ILE A 670 -18.70 15.00 -13.43
CA ILE A 670 -17.53 15.72 -12.92
C ILE A 670 -17.79 17.21 -12.86
N THR A 671 -17.20 17.90 -11.89
CA THR A 671 -17.16 19.36 -11.81
C THR A 671 -15.77 19.84 -12.20
N VAL A 672 -15.70 20.75 -13.16
CA VAL A 672 -14.45 21.28 -13.70
C VAL A 672 -14.36 22.76 -13.40
N CYS A 673 -13.29 23.18 -12.73
CA CYS A 673 -12.99 24.59 -12.45
C CYS A 673 -11.73 25.02 -13.22
N ILE A 674 -11.76 26.22 -13.78
CA ILE A 674 -10.65 26.78 -14.57
C ILE A 674 -10.21 28.11 -13.99
N SER A 675 -8.90 28.29 -13.79
CA SER A 675 -8.31 29.54 -13.31
C SER A 675 -7.00 29.88 -14.02
N ARG A 676 -6.65 31.17 -14.00
CA ARG A 676 -5.41 31.75 -14.52
C ARG A 676 -4.50 32.30 -13.42
N ASN A 677 -5.01 32.44 -12.18
CA ASN A 677 -4.31 33.05 -11.05
C ASN A 677 -4.21 32.14 -9.83
N GLN A 678 -5.05 31.11 -9.72
CA GLN A 678 -5.07 30.18 -8.61
C GLN A 678 -4.60 28.81 -9.06
N SER A 679 -3.54 28.29 -8.44
CA SER A 679 -2.94 27.00 -8.81
C SER A 679 -3.84 25.80 -8.50
N ARG A 680 -4.82 25.99 -7.61
CA ARG A 680 -5.75 24.99 -7.09
C ARG A 680 -7.16 25.58 -7.09
N PRO A 681 -7.79 25.71 -8.27
CA PRO A 681 -9.11 26.31 -8.38
C PRO A 681 -10.18 25.42 -7.75
N ASP A 682 -11.15 26.03 -7.10
CA ASP A 682 -12.34 25.40 -6.52
C ASP A 682 -13.58 26.25 -6.79
N SER A 683 -14.74 25.84 -6.27
CA SER A 683 -16.01 26.56 -6.45
C SER A 683 -16.04 27.96 -5.83
N LEU A 684 -15.10 28.28 -4.93
CA LEU A 684 -15.00 29.58 -4.27
C LEU A 684 -14.03 30.53 -4.99
N SER A 685 -13.02 29.98 -5.65
CA SER A 685 -11.90 30.72 -6.25
C SER A 685 -11.94 30.77 -7.78
N ALA A 686 -12.81 30.00 -8.43
CA ALA A 686 -12.87 29.91 -9.88
C ALA A 686 -14.29 29.67 -10.42
N ASN A 687 -14.45 29.85 -11.74
CA ASN A 687 -15.68 29.49 -12.43
C ASN A 687 -15.71 27.98 -12.68
N CYS A 688 -16.69 27.30 -12.10
CA CYS A 688 -16.83 25.85 -12.15
C CYS A 688 -18.10 25.44 -12.87
N LYS A 689 -18.02 24.37 -13.65
CA LYS A 689 -19.18 23.78 -14.33
C LYS A 689 -19.22 22.28 -14.12
N THR A 690 -20.40 21.77 -13.78
CA THR A 690 -20.67 20.33 -13.71
C THR A 690 -21.07 19.80 -15.08
N ILE A 691 -20.46 18.69 -15.50
CA ILE A 691 -20.71 18.01 -16.76
C ILE A 691 -20.99 16.53 -16.54
N GLN A 692 -21.91 15.98 -17.32
CA GLN A 692 -22.32 14.58 -17.33
C GLN A 692 -22.67 14.22 -18.78
N LEU A 693 -21.96 13.26 -19.37
CA LEU A 693 -22.07 12.90 -20.79
C LEU A 693 -22.04 14.12 -21.71
N ASN A 694 -21.21 15.10 -21.36
CA ASN A 694 -21.18 16.40 -22.01
C ASN A 694 -19.75 16.95 -22.03
N VAL A 695 -19.57 18.06 -22.75
CA VAL A 695 -18.30 18.74 -22.95
C VAL A 695 -18.37 20.16 -22.38
N GLN A 696 -17.32 20.55 -21.66
CA GLN A 696 -17.03 21.95 -21.38
C GLN A 696 -15.99 22.43 -22.39
N THR A 697 -16.32 23.51 -23.09
CA THR A 697 -15.44 24.12 -24.11
C THR A 697 -15.12 25.54 -23.70
N SER A 698 -13.86 25.93 -23.83
CA SER A 698 -13.38 27.29 -23.60
C SER A 698 -12.48 27.71 -24.76
N ASP A 699 -12.77 28.87 -25.36
CA ASP A 699 -11.85 29.50 -26.31
C ASP A 699 -10.75 30.20 -25.52
N ILE A 700 -9.51 29.75 -25.74
CA ILE A 700 -8.31 30.22 -25.02
C ILE A 700 -7.46 31.16 -25.86
N SER A 701 -7.97 31.60 -27.02
CA SER A 701 -7.23 32.43 -27.97
C SER A 701 -6.81 33.78 -27.36
N ASP A 702 -7.68 34.39 -26.56
CA ASP A 702 -7.42 35.71 -25.97
C ASP A 702 -6.94 35.64 -24.52
N TRP A 703 -6.53 34.45 -24.03
CA TRP A 703 -6.11 34.27 -22.63
C TRP A 703 -4.68 34.71 -22.34
N CYS A 704 -3.88 34.95 -23.39
CA CYS A 704 -2.57 35.56 -23.31
C CYS A 704 -2.60 36.94 -23.95
N GLY A 705 -1.84 37.90 -23.41
CA GLY A 705 -1.55 39.15 -24.11
C GLY A 705 -0.57 38.96 -25.28
N SER A 706 0.02 40.06 -25.76
CA SER A 706 1.04 40.01 -26.82
C SER A 706 2.38 39.42 -26.34
N ASN A 707 2.65 39.46 -25.04
CA ASN A 707 3.92 39.06 -24.45
C ASN A 707 3.84 37.63 -23.90
N PHE A 708 4.74 36.77 -24.36
CA PHE A 708 4.82 35.38 -23.88
C PHE A 708 5.17 35.31 -22.39
N GLU A 709 6.13 36.12 -21.93
CA GLU A 709 6.63 36.10 -20.55
C GLU A 709 5.57 36.50 -19.51
N GLU A 710 4.60 37.31 -19.91
CA GLU A 710 3.48 37.73 -19.06
C GLU A 710 2.30 36.76 -19.11
N CYS A 711 2.31 35.76 -20.01
CA CYS A 711 1.20 34.83 -20.09
C CYS A 711 1.21 33.88 -18.89
N ALA A 712 0.15 33.91 -18.08
CA ALA A 712 -0.02 32.99 -16.96
C ALA A 712 -0.30 31.54 -17.44
N PRO A 713 -0.02 30.51 -16.63
CA PRO A 713 -0.49 29.15 -16.87
C PRO A 713 -2.01 29.00 -16.79
N ILE A 714 -2.55 27.91 -17.35
CA ILE A 714 -3.93 27.48 -17.09
C ILE A 714 -3.89 26.47 -15.95
N TYR A 715 -4.69 26.70 -14.92
CA TYR A 715 -4.90 25.77 -13.82
C TYR A 715 -6.30 25.20 -13.90
N LEU A 716 -6.41 23.89 -13.68
CA LEU A 716 -7.66 23.15 -13.75
C LEU A 716 -7.83 22.33 -12.47
N SER A 717 -9.06 22.19 -12.00
CA SER A 717 -9.44 21.13 -11.08
C SER A 717 -10.59 20.33 -11.66
N VAL A 718 -10.54 19.00 -11.46
CA VAL A 718 -11.59 18.08 -11.87
C VAL A 718 -12.00 17.26 -10.66
N TYR A 719 -13.24 17.43 -10.23
CA TYR A 719 -13.82 16.77 -9.06
C TYR A 719 -14.90 15.76 -9.48
N GLY A 720 -14.87 14.55 -8.91
CA GLY A 720 -15.86 13.50 -9.19
C GLY A 720 -17.09 13.60 -8.28
N ASN A 721 -18.26 13.95 -8.82
CA ASN A 721 -19.49 14.13 -8.02
C ASN A 721 -20.31 12.85 -7.88
N THR A 722 -20.58 12.16 -9.00
CA THR A 722 -21.46 10.99 -9.04
C THR A 722 -20.94 9.94 -10.00
N THR A 723 -21.32 8.69 -9.78
CA THR A 723 -20.85 7.54 -10.55
C THR A 723 -21.90 6.43 -10.55
N GLN A 724 -21.90 5.62 -11.60
CA GLN A 724 -22.74 4.42 -11.69
C GLN A 724 -21.97 3.12 -11.36
N TYR A 725 -20.73 3.22 -10.84
CA TYR A 725 -19.89 2.07 -10.46
C TYR A 725 -19.60 1.09 -11.62
N ARG A 726 -19.29 1.62 -12.81
CA ARG A 726 -19.09 0.83 -14.04
C ARG A 726 -17.70 0.90 -14.65
N CYS A 727 -16.72 1.49 -13.95
CA CYS A 727 -15.38 1.64 -14.48
C CYS A 727 -14.70 0.26 -14.58
N LYS A 728 -14.44 -0.18 -15.83
CA LYS A 728 -13.75 -1.44 -16.15
C LYS A 728 -12.45 -1.24 -16.91
N ASP A 729 -12.12 -0.01 -17.26
CA ASP A 729 -10.89 0.31 -17.98
C ASP A 729 -9.67 -0.10 -17.14
N TYR A 730 -8.58 -0.46 -17.82
CA TYR A 730 -7.36 -0.95 -17.16
C TYR A 730 -6.82 0.00 -16.08
N PHE A 731 -7.02 1.32 -16.25
CA PHE A 731 -6.59 2.38 -15.35
C PHE A 731 -7.65 2.80 -14.31
N CYS A 732 -8.82 2.14 -14.27
CA CYS A 732 -9.77 2.32 -13.19
C CYS A 732 -9.20 1.73 -11.90
N ARG A 733 -8.83 2.57 -10.93
CA ARG A 733 -8.44 2.09 -9.59
C ARG A 733 -9.62 1.40 -8.93
N TYR A 734 -10.81 1.98 -9.05
CA TYR A 734 -12.03 1.49 -8.43
C TYR A 734 -13.19 1.44 -9.44
N PRO A 735 -14.25 0.65 -9.18
CA PRO A 735 -15.41 0.59 -10.06
C PRO A 735 -16.14 1.94 -10.20
N ASP A 736 -15.99 2.84 -9.23
CA ASP A 736 -16.64 4.14 -9.15
C ASP A 736 -15.84 5.28 -9.79
N SER A 737 -14.64 5.03 -10.31
CA SER A 737 -13.86 6.04 -11.03
C SER A 737 -14.60 6.53 -12.29
N VAL A 738 -14.50 7.84 -12.57
CA VAL A 738 -15.14 8.52 -13.70
C VAL A 738 -14.07 8.89 -14.73
N ARG A 739 -14.28 8.52 -15.99
CA ARG A 739 -13.33 8.77 -17.08
C ARG A 739 -13.65 10.09 -17.77
N TYR A 740 -12.62 10.89 -17.99
CA TYR A 740 -12.72 12.14 -18.73
C TYR A 740 -11.49 12.39 -19.58
N THR A 741 -11.61 13.30 -20.54
CA THR A 741 -10.54 13.65 -21.46
C THR A 741 -10.31 15.15 -21.43
N ILE A 742 -9.05 15.57 -21.34
CA ILE A 742 -8.63 16.97 -21.52
C ILE A 742 -8.00 17.07 -22.91
N SER A 743 -8.53 17.93 -23.77
CA SER A 743 -8.01 18.16 -25.11
C SER A 743 -7.73 19.63 -25.38
N LEU A 744 -6.60 19.91 -26.04
CA LEU A 744 -6.28 21.23 -26.58
C LEU A 744 -6.24 21.12 -28.10
N GLU A 745 -6.98 22.00 -28.78
CA GLU A 745 -7.09 22.04 -30.24
C GLU A 745 -6.39 23.28 -30.80
N ASN A 746 -5.73 23.11 -31.95
CA ASN A 746 -5.04 24.16 -32.69
C ASN A 746 -3.99 24.93 -31.88
N VAL A 747 -3.31 24.27 -30.95
CA VAL A 747 -2.27 24.88 -30.10
C VAL A 747 -0.88 24.64 -30.64
N GLY A 748 -0.03 25.66 -30.58
CA GLY A 748 1.35 25.67 -31.04
C GLY A 748 2.35 25.90 -29.91
N CYS A 749 3.62 25.69 -30.23
CA CYS A 749 4.71 25.69 -29.27
C CYS A 749 5.42 27.04 -29.23
N THR A 750 5.82 27.49 -28.04
CA THR A 750 6.59 28.73 -27.88
C THR A 750 7.59 28.59 -26.74
N SER A 751 8.80 29.10 -26.94
CA SER A 751 9.81 29.25 -25.89
C SER A 751 10.06 30.72 -25.59
N GLY A 752 10.40 31.01 -24.33
CA GLY A 752 10.87 32.33 -23.89
C GLY A 752 12.37 32.53 -24.08
N THR A 753 13.07 31.54 -24.64
CA THR A 753 14.49 31.66 -24.95
C THR A 753 14.66 32.64 -26.09
N TYR A 754 15.15 33.85 -25.78
CA TYR A 754 16.00 34.56 -26.73
C TYR A 754 17.11 33.59 -27.07
N THR A 755 17.15 33.12 -28.31
CA THR A 755 18.33 32.44 -28.83
C THR A 755 19.49 33.40 -28.63
N ILE A 756 20.28 33.20 -27.57
CA ILE A 756 21.66 33.67 -27.53
C ILE A 756 22.35 32.80 -28.57
N ILE A 757 22.14 33.14 -29.85
CA ILE A 757 23.15 32.94 -30.87
C ILE A 757 24.27 33.82 -30.33
N GLY A 758 25.15 33.22 -29.53
CA GLY A 758 26.43 33.80 -29.23
C GLY A 758 26.99 34.17 -30.58
N ASN A 759 26.99 35.46 -30.87
CA ASN A 759 27.37 35.99 -32.15
C ASN A 759 28.84 35.55 -32.29
N PHE A 760 29.07 34.44 -33.00
CA PHE A 760 30.43 33.95 -33.28
C PHE A 760 31.22 35.08 -33.94
N PHE A 761 30.53 36.00 -34.63
CA PHE A 761 31.03 37.28 -35.09
C PHE A 761 31.54 38.21 -33.99
N LEU A 762 30.84 38.40 -32.85
CA LEU A 762 31.31 39.25 -31.75
C LEU A 762 32.56 38.67 -31.08
N ILE A 763 32.59 37.36 -30.85
CA ILE A 763 33.77 36.67 -30.29
C ILE A 763 34.93 36.71 -31.28
N ALA A 764 34.68 36.47 -32.57
CA ALA A 764 35.70 36.58 -33.62
C ALA A 764 36.22 38.03 -33.78
N THR A 765 35.36 39.04 -33.66
CA THR A 765 35.80 40.45 -33.66
C THR A 765 36.58 40.82 -32.41
N LEU A 766 36.24 40.26 -31.25
CA LEU A 766 36.99 40.47 -30.01
C LEU A 766 38.41 39.85 -30.11
N PHE A 767 38.52 38.66 -30.71
CA PHE A 767 39.80 38.02 -30.98
C PHE A 767 40.63 38.73 -32.08
N LEU A 768 39.97 39.42 -33.02
CA LEU A 768 40.64 40.27 -34.01
C LEU A 768 41.14 41.60 -33.40
N TYR A 769 40.41 42.18 -32.45
CA TYR A 769 40.82 43.41 -31.74
C TYR A 769 41.88 43.17 -30.67
N LEU A 770 41.98 41.97 -30.11
CA LEU A 770 43.03 41.58 -29.16
C LEU A 770 44.37 41.23 -29.84
N ARG A 771 44.49 41.41 -31.16
CA ARG A 771 45.71 41.16 -31.95
C ARG A 771 46.41 42.43 -32.45
N PHE A 772 46.11 43.59 -31.88
CA PHE A 772 46.85 44.83 -32.09
C PHE A 772 47.32 45.46 -30.78
#